data_AF-A0A2S5BIF1-F1
#
_entry.id   AF-A0A2S5BIF1-F1
#
_cell.length_a   1.000
_cell.length_b   1.000
_cell.length_c   1.000
_cell.angle_alpha   90.00
_cell.angle_beta   90.00
_cell.angle_gamma   90.00
#
_symmetry.space_group_name_H-M   'P 1'
#
loop_
_entity.id
_entity.type
_entity.pdbx_description
1 polymer ?
#
loop_
_entity_poly.entity_id
_entity_poly.type
_entity_poly.pdbx_seq_one_letter_code
_entity_poly.pdbx_strand_id
1 'polypeptide(L)'
;MKIFSQFAQLVYTLPAVDSSRVTESKSASLVSAQHTASSPASVAPLKGRFLHLTDLHPDPYYRWGTTEANACHYNKRKKYDHESDDGDGPRAAVKGEFAEEEEEDDGDGSDDELAEAVTASLSGPKATTKRGGSAQHKKKKKRRRHRERKAGYFGLPVSDCDSPLALINATFDWLGEHFRDQVDFVVWTGDNARHDIDSRLPRSLAEIQDLNRFLAERVRSVLGSKVPVVVSIANNDAWPHNQMAPGPNRITNFFADLWENEHFVPESSRKTVARGAYYSVEAIKGELLLVSLNTLYFFEKNAIVDGCPPVDDEFLSTSPTASRPHLDPSLHPTSPRAAELFNAYIASLRDSRSTVGAQAQSAAVDPGTEHLLWLEQQLVLSRAQGMQVWLTGHVPATRENWYPGCFASYAKLVLAYQDTIVGQLFGHMNVDFVSFISDADASPSSSRLHAGTHAHSPRLHGHTVHSSSGDVSTLDLLARMYSSLPARHKLHERDFAPVHVSPSVIPTYLPSVRVWEYNTTRSAKDESLRLTRAEQDRDDDLLARGRHVGWWRWLSRFFSGTSARDLRAEFEASQQRDPNRHSSRHSPWRTNTYLTPLAYTQYYIPEEELERANKAARRVLKSSNGTDPGSIEPPRWSVEYTTLSTSEAAYRLLEQQSPFAGADNQNRSPSSHDPLLIPGLLPPPLQNLLATPPSAAKFHRVRRMLNKLDLTPYNGVLSAREGLTVGAWIDMAKWVSKKGAKRWEGFRQRMGVGSGEL
;
A
#
# COMPACT_ATOMS: atom_id res chain seq x y z
N MET A 1 5.69 36.90 -11.26
CA MET A 1 6.64 37.97 -10.84
C MET A 1 6.12 38.96 -9.77
N LYS A 2 4.96 38.78 -9.12
CA LYS A 2 4.58 39.51 -7.88
C LYS A 2 4.10 38.62 -6.72
N ILE A 3 4.32 37.30 -6.82
CA ILE A 3 3.76 36.28 -5.91
C ILE A 3 4.82 35.72 -4.93
N PHE A 4 6.11 36.06 -5.08
CA PHE A 4 7.18 35.61 -4.18
C PHE A 4 7.57 36.60 -3.09
N SER A 5 6.96 37.80 -3.02
CA SER A 5 7.37 38.85 -2.08
C SER A 5 6.56 38.91 -0.77
N GLN A 6 5.40 38.27 -0.66
CA GLN A 6 4.54 38.41 0.53
C GLN A 6 4.76 37.35 1.61
N PHE A 7 5.42 36.22 1.30
CA PHE A 7 5.76 35.22 2.33
C PHE A 7 7.08 35.50 3.07
N ALA A 8 7.87 36.48 2.63
CA ALA A 8 9.14 36.86 3.26
C ALA A 8 8.98 37.91 4.39
N GLN A 9 7.79 38.49 4.56
CA GLN A 9 7.57 39.65 5.45
C GLN A 9 7.15 39.29 6.89
N LEU A 10 6.97 38.01 7.23
CA LEU A 10 6.62 37.59 8.61
C LEU A 10 7.82 37.08 9.44
N VAL A 11 9.04 37.09 8.90
CA VAL A 11 10.23 36.53 9.57
C VAL A 11 11.36 37.55 9.80
N TYR A 12 11.26 38.79 9.31
CA TYR A 12 12.33 39.79 9.49
C TYR A 12 11.79 41.14 9.95
N THR A 13 11.77 41.37 11.27
CA THR A 13 12.01 42.70 11.85
C THR A 13 12.72 42.56 13.20
N LEU A 14 14.06 42.62 13.17
CA LEU A 14 14.86 43.11 14.29
C LEU A 14 15.79 44.20 13.72
N PRO A 15 15.83 45.42 14.29
CA PRO A 15 16.64 46.51 13.76
C PRO A 15 18.11 46.31 14.14
N ALA A 16 19.00 46.57 13.19
CA ALA A 16 20.44 46.63 13.40
C ALA A 16 20.80 47.83 14.28
N VAL A 17 21.59 47.59 15.33
CA VAL A 17 22.13 48.65 16.20
C VAL A 17 23.48 49.09 15.64
N ASP A 18 23.57 50.37 15.28
CA ASP A 18 24.78 51.08 14.90
C ASP A 18 25.61 51.43 16.14
N SER A 19 26.91 51.15 16.09
CA SER A 19 27.86 51.36 17.18
C SER A 19 28.59 52.68 16.98
N SER A 20 28.02 53.79 17.49
CA SER A 20 28.83 54.94 17.89
C SER A 20 28.13 55.87 18.89
N ARG A 21 28.92 56.33 19.87
CA ARG A 21 28.72 57.39 20.90
C ARG A 21 28.22 56.98 22.29
N VAL A 22 29.24 56.91 23.16
CA VAL A 22 29.27 57.12 24.61
C VAL A 22 28.58 58.43 25.01
N THR A 23 27.67 58.42 26.00
CA THR A 23 27.82 59.05 27.34
C THR A 23 26.48 59.15 28.08
N GLU A 24 26.56 58.86 29.38
CA GLU A 24 25.72 59.31 30.49
C GLU A 24 24.48 58.52 30.96
N SER A 25 24.46 58.43 32.29
CA SER A 25 23.73 57.56 33.19
C SER A 25 22.25 57.93 33.37
N LYS A 26 21.42 56.92 33.66
CA LYS A 26 20.61 56.84 34.90
C LYS A 26 19.88 55.49 35.00
N SER A 27 20.27 54.74 36.04
CA SER A 27 19.51 53.77 36.85
C SER A 27 18.12 53.30 36.38
N ALA A 28 17.99 52.01 36.07
CA ALA A 28 16.82 51.21 36.40
C ALA A 28 17.20 49.73 36.54
N SER A 29 16.79 49.14 37.65
CA SER A 29 17.06 47.81 38.18
C SER A 29 16.63 46.64 37.27
N LEU A 30 17.48 45.61 37.18
CA LEU A 30 17.17 44.30 36.58
C LEU A 30 16.01 43.63 37.33
N VAL A 31 14.91 43.36 36.62
CA VAL A 31 13.93 42.33 36.99
C VAL A 31 14.18 41.13 36.07
N SER A 32 14.55 40.02 36.68
CA SER A 32 14.69 38.71 36.02
C SER A 32 13.33 38.28 35.46
N ALA A 33 13.16 38.33 34.14
CA ALA A 33 12.03 37.70 33.47
C ALA A 33 12.35 36.22 33.30
N GLN A 34 11.86 35.41 34.23
CA GLN A 34 11.74 33.97 34.08
C GLN A 34 11.01 33.68 32.75
N HIS A 35 11.67 32.98 31.84
CA HIS A 35 10.99 32.29 30.75
C HIS A 35 10.02 31.30 31.37
N THR A 36 8.73 31.63 31.37
CA THR A 36 7.67 30.65 31.58
C THR A 36 7.73 29.69 30.40
N ALA A 37 8.34 28.53 30.62
CA ALA A 37 8.18 27.37 29.77
C ALA A 37 6.67 27.11 29.67
N SER A 38 6.10 27.36 28.48
CA SER A 38 4.75 26.90 28.17
C SER A 38 4.76 25.38 28.34
N SER A 39 4.03 24.89 29.34
CA SER A 39 3.79 23.48 29.55
C SER A 39 3.37 22.84 28.22
N PRO A 40 3.95 21.70 27.79
CA PRO A 40 3.48 21.04 26.58
C PRO A 40 2.01 20.67 26.81
N ALA A 41 1.12 21.18 25.95
CA ALA A 41 -0.25 20.72 25.91
C ALA A 41 -0.25 19.19 25.93
N SER A 42 -0.99 18.58 26.84
CA SER A 42 -1.04 17.13 27.02
C SER A 42 -1.49 16.48 25.71
N VAL A 43 -0.53 16.05 24.88
CA VAL A 43 -0.82 15.27 23.66
C VAL A 43 -1.46 13.97 24.13
N ALA A 44 -2.69 13.71 23.65
CA ALA A 44 -3.36 12.45 23.97
C ALA A 44 -2.43 11.27 23.66
N PRO A 45 -2.37 10.25 24.52
CA PRO A 45 -1.51 9.09 24.27
C PRO A 45 -1.92 8.41 22.95
N LEU A 46 -0.93 8.11 22.12
CA LEU A 46 -1.14 7.36 20.87
C LEU A 46 -1.68 5.97 21.18
N LYS A 47 -2.62 5.51 20.36
CA LYS A 47 -3.17 4.14 20.44
C LYS A 47 -2.21 3.13 19.83
N GLY A 48 -1.31 3.60 18.96
CA GLY A 48 -0.32 2.78 18.26
C GLY A 48 -0.90 2.02 17.08
N ARG A 49 -1.99 2.51 16.47
CA ARG A 49 -2.72 1.76 15.43
C ARG A 49 -3.26 2.64 14.32
N PHE A 50 -3.35 2.09 13.11
CA PHE A 50 -3.98 2.75 11.97
C PHE A 50 -4.74 1.77 11.07
N LEU A 51 -5.76 2.28 10.37
CA LEU A 51 -6.55 1.51 9.41
C LEU A 51 -6.01 1.70 7.99
N HIS A 52 -6.00 0.64 7.18
CA HIS A 52 -5.68 0.70 5.76
C HIS A 52 -6.85 0.16 4.92
N LEU A 53 -7.38 1.01 4.02
CA LEU A 53 -8.49 0.75 3.12
C LEU A 53 -8.06 0.97 1.66
N THR A 54 -8.54 0.15 0.74
CA THR A 54 -8.27 0.33 -0.71
C THR A 54 -9.35 -0.34 -1.56
N ASP A 55 -9.48 0.12 -2.80
CA ASP A 55 -10.21 -0.59 -3.87
C ASP A 55 -11.65 -0.94 -3.46
N LEU A 56 -12.43 0.12 -3.19
CA LEU A 56 -13.83 0.02 -2.81
C LEU A 56 -14.71 -0.24 -4.02
N HIS A 57 -14.43 0.39 -5.16
CA HIS A 57 -15.14 0.22 -6.43
C HIS A 57 -16.67 0.20 -6.29
N PRO A 58 -17.31 1.28 -5.80
CA PRO A 58 -18.77 1.34 -5.74
C PRO A 58 -19.37 1.32 -7.16
N ASP A 59 -20.26 0.36 -7.41
CA ASP A 59 -21.08 0.26 -8.61
C ASP A 59 -22.53 0.64 -8.29
N PRO A 60 -22.96 1.88 -8.64
CA PRO A 60 -24.34 2.32 -8.40
C PRO A 60 -25.34 1.62 -9.31
N TYR A 61 -24.87 0.94 -10.35
CA TYR A 61 -25.75 0.27 -11.29
C TYR A 61 -26.04 -1.17 -10.84
N TYR A 62 -25.18 -1.83 -10.05
CA TYR A 62 -25.21 -3.27 -9.72
C TYR A 62 -26.63 -3.84 -9.56
N ARG A 63 -26.93 -4.95 -10.26
CA ARG A 63 -28.28 -5.55 -10.27
C ARG A 63 -28.29 -6.85 -9.47
N TRP A 64 -28.77 -6.78 -8.24
CA TRP A 64 -28.97 -7.99 -7.44
C TRP A 64 -30.15 -8.81 -7.95
N GLY A 65 -30.15 -10.12 -7.68
CA GLY A 65 -31.21 -11.05 -8.07
C GLY A 65 -31.19 -11.53 -9.52
N THR A 66 -30.40 -10.89 -10.40
CA THR A 66 -30.14 -11.34 -11.77
C THR A 66 -29.09 -12.46 -11.79
N THR A 67 -28.82 -13.00 -12.97
CA THR A 67 -27.73 -13.97 -13.17
C THR A 67 -26.38 -13.29 -13.11
N GLU A 68 -25.30 -14.01 -12.78
CA GLU A 68 -23.93 -13.46 -12.77
C GLU A 68 -23.56 -12.69 -14.05
N ALA A 69 -23.97 -13.18 -15.22
CA ALA A 69 -23.76 -12.50 -16.51
C ALA A 69 -24.49 -11.15 -16.64
N ASN A 70 -25.55 -10.94 -15.85
CA ASN A 70 -26.38 -9.73 -15.83
C ASN A 70 -26.31 -9.00 -14.47
N ALA A 71 -25.45 -9.47 -13.56
CA ALA A 71 -25.29 -8.95 -12.19
C ALA A 71 -24.56 -7.63 -12.25
N CYS A 72 -23.40 -7.68 -12.90
CA CYS A 72 -22.64 -6.53 -13.30
C CYS A 72 -23.17 -6.00 -14.64
N HIS A 73 -22.86 -4.74 -14.97
CA HIS A 73 -23.42 -4.08 -16.16
C HIS A 73 -22.81 -4.49 -17.47
N TYR A 74 -21.84 -5.40 -17.50
CA TYR A 74 -21.15 -5.75 -18.74
C TYR A 74 -21.62 -7.13 -19.26
N ASN A 75 -21.78 -7.24 -20.58
CA ASN A 75 -22.11 -8.51 -21.23
C ASN A 75 -20.79 -9.14 -21.71
N LYS A 76 -20.42 -10.34 -21.24
CA LYS A 76 -19.30 -11.08 -21.83
C LYS A 76 -19.64 -11.32 -23.30
N ARG A 77 -18.94 -10.67 -24.24
CA ARG A 77 -19.05 -11.01 -25.66
C ARG A 77 -18.88 -12.53 -25.75
N LYS A 78 -19.89 -13.25 -26.23
CA LYS A 78 -19.78 -14.67 -26.53
C LYS A 78 -18.56 -14.81 -27.45
N LYS A 79 -17.49 -15.46 -26.98
CA LYS A 79 -16.45 -15.94 -27.89
C LYS A 79 -17.18 -16.85 -28.87
N TYR A 80 -17.25 -16.44 -30.13
CA TYR A 80 -17.46 -17.41 -31.19
C TYR A 80 -16.21 -18.27 -31.18
N ASP A 81 -16.35 -19.51 -30.74
CA ASP A 81 -15.32 -20.52 -30.92
C ASP A 81 -15.15 -20.69 -32.43
N HIS A 82 -14.12 -20.10 -33.01
CA HIS A 82 -13.65 -20.50 -34.33
C HIS A 82 -13.03 -21.88 -34.14
N GLU A 83 -13.83 -22.93 -34.34
CA GLU A 83 -13.28 -24.21 -34.81
C GLU A 83 -12.57 -23.91 -36.14
N SER A 84 -11.25 -24.06 -36.11
CA SER A 84 -10.42 -24.11 -37.29
C SER A 84 -10.77 -25.37 -38.07
N ASP A 85 -11.65 -25.24 -39.07
CA ASP A 85 -11.86 -26.26 -40.07
C ASP A 85 -10.87 -26.01 -41.22
N ASP A 86 -9.88 -26.88 -41.32
CA ASP A 86 -8.96 -26.95 -42.46
C ASP A 86 -9.76 -27.38 -43.70
N GLY A 87 -10.10 -26.43 -44.55
CA GLY A 87 -10.86 -26.69 -45.78
C GLY A 87 -10.52 -25.72 -46.90
N ASP A 88 -9.67 -26.17 -47.81
CA ASP A 88 -9.24 -25.51 -49.04
C ASP A 88 -10.43 -25.38 -50.04
N GLY A 89 -10.77 -24.18 -50.53
CA GLY A 89 -11.75 -23.99 -51.63
C GLY A 89 -12.39 -22.59 -51.74
N PRO A 90 -12.66 -22.06 -52.96
CA PRO A 90 -12.64 -20.61 -53.20
C PRO A 90 -13.99 -19.85 -53.09
N ARG A 91 -13.82 -18.54 -52.85
CA ARG A 91 -14.76 -17.41 -52.82
C ARG A 91 -16.06 -17.52 -53.63
N ALA A 92 -17.17 -17.15 -52.99
CA ALA A 92 -18.31 -16.46 -53.61
C ALA A 92 -18.98 -15.49 -52.61
N ALA A 93 -19.40 -14.32 -53.10
CA ALA A 93 -20.01 -13.23 -52.34
C ALA A 93 -21.54 -13.24 -52.46
N VAL A 94 -22.30 -13.01 -51.37
CA VAL A 94 -23.71 -12.56 -51.41
C VAL A 94 -24.09 -11.76 -50.15
N LYS A 95 -24.99 -10.78 -50.35
CA LYS A 95 -25.62 -9.78 -49.45
C LYS A 95 -26.75 -10.31 -48.55
N GLY A 96 -27.10 -9.47 -47.54
CA GLY A 96 -28.44 -9.29 -46.95
C GLY A 96 -28.70 -10.19 -45.73
N GLU A 97 -29.60 -9.92 -44.79
CA GLU A 97 -30.47 -8.79 -44.41
C GLU A 97 -31.01 -9.17 -43.00
N PHE A 98 -31.79 -8.29 -42.36
CA PHE A 98 -32.37 -8.35 -41.00
C PHE A 98 -33.09 -9.65 -40.56
N ALA A 99 -33.11 -9.92 -39.24
CA ALA A 99 -34.30 -10.38 -38.51
C ALA A 99 -34.13 -10.23 -36.98
N GLU A 100 -35.12 -9.57 -36.37
CA GLU A 100 -35.43 -9.57 -34.94
C GLU A 100 -36.13 -10.90 -34.59
N GLU A 101 -35.82 -11.51 -33.44
CA GLU A 101 -36.71 -12.49 -32.83
C GLU A 101 -36.78 -12.25 -31.31
N GLU A 102 -38.00 -11.96 -30.87
CA GLU A 102 -38.51 -11.99 -29.51
C GLU A 102 -38.55 -13.45 -29.03
N GLU A 103 -38.24 -13.72 -27.75
CA GLU A 103 -38.62 -14.98 -27.14
C GLU A 103 -39.52 -14.73 -25.93
N GLU A 104 -40.69 -15.37 -26.03
CA GLU A 104 -41.82 -15.38 -25.13
C GLU A 104 -41.56 -16.18 -23.85
N ASP A 105 -42.38 -15.81 -22.88
CA ASP A 105 -42.65 -16.41 -21.58
C ASP A 105 -43.24 -17.83 -21.72
N ASP A 106 -42.79 -18.76 -20.87
CA ASP A 106 -43.55 -19.98 -20.57
C ASP A 106 -43.22 -20.45 -19.14
N GLY A 107 -44.25 -20.45 -18.31
CA GLY A 107 -44.25 -20.95 -16.94
C GLY A 107 -44.57 -22.44 -16.80
N ASP A 108 -44.71 -22.83 -15.54
CA ASP A 108 -45.11 -24.13 -14.98
C ASP A 108 -43.98 -25.18 -14.83
N GLY A 109 -43.80 -25.94 -13.76
CA GLY A 109 -44.63 -26.23 -12.58
C GLY A 109 -43.83 -27.01 -11.53
N SER A 110 -44.46 -27.23 -10.38
CA SER A 110 -44.02 -27.86 -9.13
C SER A 110 -43.55 -29.34 -9.28
N ASP A 111 -42.77 -29.96 -8.36
CA ASP A 111 -43.17 -30.45 -7.04
C ASP A 111 -41.96 -30.87 -6.15
N ASP A 112 -42.25 -31.01 -4.86
CA ASP A 112 -41.43 -31.36 -3.68
C ASP A 112 -40.82 -32.78 -3.66
N GLU A 113 -39.71 -32.99 -2.91
CA GLU A 113 -39.66 -33.88 -1.72
C GLU A 113 -38.27 -33.94 -1.02
N LEU A 114 -38.33 -34.18 0.29
CA LEU A 114 -37.24 -34.39 1.29
C LEU A 114 -36.48 -35.74 1.05
N ALA A 115 -35.44 -36.22 1.76
CA ALA A 115 -34.84 -36.01 3.08
C ALA A 115 -33.45 -36.73 3.18
N GLU A 116 -32.67 -36.39 4.22
CA GLU A 116 -31.74 -37.21 5.06
C GLU A 116 -30.74 -38.22 4.43
N ALA A 117 -29.40 -38.13 4.60
CA ALA A 117 -28.50 -38.27 5.77
C ALA A 117 -27.79 -39.65 5.83
N VAL A 118 -26.58 -39.64 6.45
CA VAL A 118 -25.87 -40.76 7.13
C VAL A 118 -24.69 -41.47 6.41
N THR A 119 -23.47 -41.02 6.80
CA THR A 119 -22.20 -41.69 7.21
C THR A 119 -21.64 -43.01 6.65
N ALA A 120 -20.28 -43.05 6.65
CA ALA A 120 -19.34 -44.16 6.91
C ALA A 120 -19.03 -45.12 5.73
N SER A 121 -17.90 -45.83 5.62
CA SER A 121 -16.50 -45.74 6.08
C SER A 121 -15.78 -46.92 5.41
N LEU A 122 -14.50 -46.73 5.03
CA LEU A 122 -13.40 -47.72 4.91
C LEU A 122 -13.57 -49.11 4.24
N SER A 123 -12.62 -49.43 3.33
CA SER A 123 -11.77 -50.65 3.26
C SER A 123 -11.64 -51.31 1.86
N GLY A 124 -10.40 -51.60 1.44
CA GLY A 124 -10.06 -52.59 0.39
C GLY A 124 -9.88 -54.00 0.99
N PRO A 125 -9.25 -55.02 0.33
CA PRO A 125 -8.52 -54.99 -0.95
C PRO A 125 -8.70 -56.22 -1.91
N LYS A 126 -8.11 -56.09 -3.13
CA LYS A 126 -7.44 -57.09 -4.01
C LYS A 126 -8.17 -58.24 -4.74
N ALA A 127 -8.01 -58.17 -6.07
CA ALA A 127 -7.56 -59.18 -7.06
C ALA A 127 -8.54 -60.24 -7.63
N THR A 128 -8.70 -60.25 -8.96
CA THR A 128 -8.26 -61.35 -9.87
C THR A 128 -8.58 -61.07 -11.36
N THR A 129 -7.53 -61.20 -12.19
CA THR A 129 -7.41 -61.71 -13.58
C THR A 129 -8.55 -61.70 -14.63
N LYS A 130 -8.13 -61.17 -15.81
CA LYS A 130 -8.20 -61.71 -17.20
C LYS A 130 -9.42 -61.43 -18.13
N ARG A 131 -9.05 -60.73 -19.21
CA ARG A 131 -9.37 -60.94 -20.65
C ARG A 131 -10.80 -60.69 -21.18
N GLY A 132 -10.88 -59.70 -22.08
CA GLY A 132 -11.45 -59.85 -23.42
C GLY A 132 -12.92 -59.47 -23.58
N GLY A 133 -13.21 -58.48 -24.45
CA GLY A 133 -14.56 -58.24 -24.94
C GLY A 133 -14.86 -56.77 -25.22
N SER A 134 -14.71 -56.38 -26.48
CA SER A 134 -15.18 -55.11 -27.03
C SER A 134 -16.69 -54.95 -26.85
N ALA A 135 -17.11 -53.91 -26.12
CA ALA A 135 -18.47 -53.38 -26.18
C ALA A 135 -18.42 -51.85 -26.06
N GLN A 136 -18.64 -51.16 -27.18
CA GLN A 136 -18.84 -49.72 -27.27
C GLN A 136 -19.98 -49.28 -26.34
N HIS A 137 -19.64 -48.78 -25.15
CA HIS A 137 -20.55 -47.96 -24.36
C HIS A 137 -20.43 -46.52 -24.84
N LYS A 138 -21.47 -46.03 -25.55
CA LYS A 138 -21.71 -44.59 -25.73
C LYS A 138 -21.85 -43.94 -24.34
N LYS A 139 -20.74 -43.46 -23.77
CA LYS A 139 -20.75 -42.57 -22.60
C LYS A 139 -21.43 -41.26 -23.03
N LYS A 140 -22.74 -41.13 -22.76
CA LYS A 140 -23.38 -39.82 -22.67
C LYS A 140 -22.61 -39.04 -21.58
N LYS A 141 -21.73 -38.11 -21.98
CA LYS A 141 -21.20 -37.08 -21.07
C LYS A 141 -22.41 -36.32 -20.52
N LYS A 142 -22.85 -36.63 -19.30
CA LYS A 142 -23.69 -35.71 -18.52
C LYS A 142 -22.86 -34.43 -18.37
N ARG A 143 -23.10 -33.44 -19.23
CA ARG A 143 -22.67 -32.06 -18.97
C ARG A 143 -23.29 -31.70 -17.62
N ARG A 144 -22.47 -31.52 -16.58
CA ARG A 144 -22.95 -30.90 -15.34
C ARG A 144 -23.46 -29.52 -15.76
N ARG A 145 -24.77 -29.33 -15.81
CA ARG A 145 -25.36 -27.99 -15.92
C ARG A 145 -24.84 -27.23 -14.69
N HIS A 146 -23.88 -26.33 -14.89
CA HIS A 146 -23.50 -25.38 -13.86
C HIS A 146 -24.77 -24.56 -13.61
N ARG A 147 -25.37 -24.66 -12.42
CA ARG A 147 -26.48 -23.77 -12.06
C ARG A 147 -25.90 -22.36 -12.09
N GLU A 148 -26.52 -21.49 -12.87
CA GLU A 148 -26.09 -20.09 -12.99
C GLU A 148 -26.24 -19.42 -11.62
N ARG A 149 -25.14 -18.82 -11.12
CA ARG A 149 -25.14 -18.12 -9.83
C ARG A 149 -26.02 -16.87 -9.95
N LYS A 150 -26.82 -16.60 -8.92
CA LYS A 150 -27.64 -15.38 -8.86
C LYS A 150 -26.94 -14.33 -7.99
N ALA A 151 -26.91 -13.09 -8.48
CA ALA A 151 -26.37 -11.94 -7.78
C ALA A 151 -27.02 -11.74 -6.40
N GLY A 152 -26.19 -11.49 -5.39
CA GLY A 152 -26.61 -11.17 -4.04
C GLY A 152 -26.82 -9.67 -3.83
N TYR A 153 -27.57 -9.28 -2.81
CA TYR A 153 -27.80 -7.86 -2.46
C TYR A 153 -26.51 -7.15 -2.03
N PHE A 154 -25.65 -7.84 -1.26
CA PHE A 154 -24.34 -7.36 -0.81
C PHE A 154 -23.21 -7.72 -1.79
N GLY A 155 -23.53 -8.23 -2.97
CA GLY A 155 -22.55 -8.57 -4.00
C GLY A 155 -22.47 -10.06 -4.27
N LEU A 156 -21.63 -10.39 -5.24
CA LEU A 156 -21.36 -11.76 -5.67
C LEU A 156 -19.88 -12.04 -5.38
N PRO A 157 -19.55 -12.89 -4.39
CA PRO A 157 -18.15 -13.19 -4.10
C PRO A 157 -17.52 -13.86 -5.31
N VAL A 158 -16.23 -13.62 -5.53
CA VAL A 158 -15.47 -14.30 -6.58
C VAL A 158 -16.08 -14.06 -7.95
N SER A 159 -16.23 -12.79 -8.31
CA SER A 159 -16.82 -12.40 -9.58
C SER A 159 -16.16 -11.17 -10.16
N ASP A 160 -16.36 -10.95 -11.45
CA ASP A 160 -15.90 -9.74 -12.12
C ASP A 160 -16.79 -8.50 -11.80
N CYS A 161 -17.65 -8.56 -10.78
CA CYS A 161 -18.49 -7.44 -10.38
C CYS A 161 -17.78 -6.51 -9.38
N ASP A 162 -18.03 -5.22 -9.55
CA ASP A 162 -17.73 -4.18 -8.58
C ASP A 162 -18.69 -4.22 -7.37
N SER A 163 -18.37 -3.43 -6.34
CA SER A 163 -19.10 -3.44 -5.06
C SER A 163 -20.47 -2.77 -5.17
N PRO A 164 -21.58 -3.45 -4.84
CA PRO A 164 -22.86 -2.77 -4.70
C PRO A 164 -22.78 -1.74 -3.56
N LEU A 165 -23.53 -0.64 -3.67
CA LEU A 165 -23.57 0.38 -2.62
C LEU A 165 -23.98 -0.19 -1.24
N ALA A 166 -24.76 -1.26 -1.22
CA ALA A 166 -25.12 -1.98 0.01
C ALA A 166 -23.91 -2.59 0.73
N LEU A 167 -22.94 -3.15 -0.01
CA LEU A 167 -21.70 -3.68 0.57
C LEU A 167 -20.84 -2.55 1.13
N ILE A 168 -20.75 -1.43 0.41
CA ILE A 168 -20.00 -0.27 0.85
C ILE A 168 -20.57 0.29 2.16
N ASN A 169 -21.89 0.47 2.24
CA ASN A 169 -22.55 0.94 3.47
C ASN A 169 -22.28 -0.03 4.64
N ALA A 170 -22.50 -1.33 4.44
CA ALA A 170 -22.25 -2.33 5.47
C ALA A 170 -20.78 -2.37 5.93
N THR A 171 -19.83 -2.11 5.03
CA THR A 171 -18.40 -2.02 5.35
C THR A 171 -18.14 -0.82 6.26
N PHE A 172 -18.64 0.36 5.91
CA PHE A 172 -18.44 1.57 6.72
C PHE A 172 -19.18 1.53 8.06
N ASP A 173 -20.38 0.94 8.12
CA ASP A 173 -21.10 0.72 9.37
C ASP A 173 -20.28 -0.16 10.32
N TRP A 174 -19.72 -1.27 9.80
CA TRP A 174 -18.87 -2.15 10.59
C TRP A 174 -17.56 -1.48 11.05
N LEU A 175 -16.94 -0.66 10.19
CA LEU A 175 -15.77 0.13 10.57
C LEU A 175 -16.08 1.12 11.70
N GLY A 176 -17.26 1.74 11.67
CA GLY A 176 -17.72 2.66 12.72
C GLY A 176 -18.02 1.98 14.04
N GLU A 177 -18.52 0.76 14.01
CA GLU A 177 -18.75 -0.04 15.21
C GLU A 177 -17.44 -0.46 15.91
N HIS A 178 -16.42 -0.84 15.13
CA HIS A 178 -15.22 -1.50 15.69
C HIS A 178 -13.98 -0.60 15.79
N PHE A 179 -13.83 0.39 14.90
CA PHE A 179 -12.59 1.15 14.76
C PHE A 179 -12.73 2.65 14.98
N ARG A 180 -13.97 3.16 15.14
CA ARG A 180 -14.18 4.52 15.61
C ARG A 180 -13.45 4.72 16.93
N ASP A 181 -12.65 5.78 17.00
CA ASP A 181 -11.82 6.12 18.16
C ASP A 181 -10.77 5.06 18.57
N GLN A 182 -10.53 4.01 17.78
CA GLN A 182 -9.50 2.97 18.07
C GLN A 182 -8.20 3.15 17.29
N VAL A 183 -8.21 4.01 16.27
CA VAL A 183 -7.05 4.31 15.41
C VAL A 183 -6.54 5.73 15.61
N ASP A 184 -5.27 5.95 15.29
CA ASP A 184 -4.63 7.27 15.34
C ASP A 184 -4.74 8.00 13.99
N PHE A 185 -4.76 7.27 12.87
CA PHE A 185 -4.95 7.79 11.52
C PHE A 185 -5.46 6.69 10.57
N VAL A 186 -5.83 7.07 9.34
CA VAL A 186 -6.28 6.16 8.28
C VAL A 186 -5.50 6.39 7.00
N VAL A 187 -5.11 5.29 6.35
CA VAL A 187 -4.55 5.25 5.01
C VAL A 187 -5.64 4.73 4.06
N TRP A 188 -5.94 5.49 3.01
CA TRP A 188 -6.94 5.12 2.00
C TRP A 188 -6.35 5.28 0.59
N THR A 189 -6.03 4.17 -0.06
CA THR A 189 -5.26 4.19 -1.33
C THR A 189 -6.12 4.25 -2.60
N GLY A 190 -7.36 4.75 -2.51
CA GLY A 190 -8.19 5.12 -3.66
C GLY A 190 -8.94 3.96 -4.34
N ASP A 191 -9.29 4.20 -5.61
CA ASP A 191 -10.16 3.40 -6.49
C ASP A 191 -11.61 3.44 -5.99
N ASN A 192 -12.15 4.65 -6.09
CA ASN A 192 -13.43 5.08 -5.55
C ASN A 192 -14.53 5.14 -6.61
N ALA A 193 -14.23 4.73 -7.83
CA ALA A 193 -15.20 4.54 -8.90
C ALA A 193 -15.11 3.10 -9.42
N ARG A 194 -16.23 2.56 -9.90
CA ARG A 194 -16.27 1.25 -10.56
C ARG A 194 -15.25 1.13 -11.70
N HIS A 195 -14.99 -0.09 -12.15
CA HIS A 195 -14.15 -0.34 -13.31
C HIS A 195 -14.79 0.17 -14.62
N ASP A 196 -13.95 0.65 -15.56
CA ASP A 196 -14.39 1.03 -16.91
C ASP A 196 -14.50 -0.17 -17.87
N ILE A 197 -15.18 -1.24 -17.42
CA ILE A 197 -15.25 -2.51 -18.16
C ILE A 197 -16.52 -2.65 -19.02
N ASP A 198 -17.55 -1.83 -18.79
CA ASP A 198 -18.75 -1.84 -19.61
C ASP A 198 -18.70 -0.79 -20.72
N SER A 199 -18.42 -1.25 -21.95
CA SER A 199 -18.45 -0.40 -23.14
C SER A 199 -19.82 0.23 -23.47
N ARG A 200 -20.93 -0.31 -22.93
CA ARG A 200 -22.28 0.23 -23.13
C ARG A 200 -22.61 1.33 -22.14
N LEU A 201 -21.96 1.30 -20.98
CA LEU A 201 -22.07 2.29 -19.92
C LEU A 201 -20.66 2.75 -19.48
N PRO A 202 -19.93 3.49 -20.34
CA PRO A 202 -18.63 4.04 -19.97
C PRO A 202 -18.77 5.00 -18.79
N ARG A 203 -17.74 5.10 -17.96
CA ARG A 203 -17.75 6.02 -16.82
C ARG A 203 -17.71 7.47 -17.30
N SER A 204 -18.53 8.30 -16.68
CA SER A 204 -18.46 9.75 -16.88
C SER A 204 -17.64 10.43 -15.79
N LEU A 205 -17.05 11.60 -16.08
CA LEU A 205 -16.37 12.39 -15.06
C LEU A 205 -17.31 12.77 -13.89
N ALA A 206 -18.58 13.06 -14.17
CA ALA A 206 -19.56 13.40 -13.14
C ALA A 206 -19.82 12.20 -12.20
N GLU A 207 -20.00 11.00 -12.76
CA GLU A 207 -20.14 9.76 -12.00
C GLU A 207 -18.93 9.52 -11.09
N ILE A 208 -17.71 9.64 -11.61
CA ILE A 208 -16.47 9.48 -10.83
C ILE A 208 -16.43 10.47 -9.65
N GLN A 209 -16.81 11.72 -9.91
CA GLN A 209 -16.86 12.76 -8.88
C GLN A 209 -17.92 12.46 -7.81
N ASP A 210 -19.10 12.01 -8.21
CA ASP A 210 -20.19 11.67 -7.28
C ASP A 210 -19.82 10.47 -6.41
N LEU A 211 -19.18 9.45 -6.97
CA LEU A 211 -18.71 8.28 -6.20
C LEU A 211 -17.58 8.66 -5.22
N ASN A 212 -16.69 9.56 -5.62
CA ASN A 212 -15.66 10.09 -4.72
C ASN A 212 -16.25 10.92 -3.56
N ARG A 213 -17.27 11.75 -3.82
CA ARG A 213 -18.03 12.43 -2.74
C ARG A 213 -18.70 11.43 -1.82
N PHE A 214 -19.40 10.46 -2.38
CA PHE A 214 -20.12 9.41 -1.66
C PHE A 214 -19.22 8.63 -0.68
N LEU A 215 -17.99 8.31 -1.07
CA LEU A 215 -17.03 7.62 -0.20
C LEU A 215 -16.40 8.58 0.83
N ALA A 216 -16.06 9.80 0.44
CA ALA A 216 -15.51 10.79 1.36
C ALA A 216 -16.48 11.09 2.53
N GLU A 217 -17.77 11.24 2.23
CA GLU A 217 -18.84 11.42 3.23
C GLU A 217 -18.91 10.26 4.23
N ARG A 218 -18.74 9.01 3.76
CA ARG A 218 -18.75 7.80 4.60
C ARG A 218 -17.53 7.69 5.50
N VAL A 219 -16.35 7.99 4.95
CA VAL A 219 -15.12 8.06 5.74
C VAL A 219 -15.29 9.05 6.88
N ARG A 220 -15.89 10.23 6.61
CA ARG A 220 -16.12 11.24 7.64
C ARG A 220 -17.24 10.93 8.61
N SER A 221 -18.34 10.32 8.17
CA SER A 221 -19.41 9.90 9.08
C SER A 221 -18.95 8.83 10.08
N VAL A 222 -18.01 7.98 9.67
CA VAL A 222 -17.47 6.89 10.48
C VAL A 222 -16.37 7.35 11.43
N LEU A 223 -15.37 8.06 10.91
CA LEU A 223 -14.12 8.37 11.63
C LEU A 223 -14.10 9.77 12.26
N GLY A 224 -15.07 10.61 11.91
CA GLY A 224 -15.12 12.01 12.33
C GLY A 224 -14.03 12.87 11.66
N SER A 225 -14.02 14.15 12.04
CA SER A 225 -13.07 15.14 11.50
C SER A 225 -11.72 15.15 12.22
N LYS A 226 -11.60 14.50 13.39
CA LYS A 226 -10.39 14.54 14.22
C LYS A 226 -9.32 13.54 13.82
N VAL A 227 -9.70 12.42 13.20
CA VAL A 227 -8.77 11.39 12.75
C VAL A 227 -8.15 11.85 11.42
N PRO A 228 -6.81 12.01 11.35
CA PRO A 228 -6.13 12.28 10.09
C PRO A 228 -6.37 11.13 9.09
N VAL A 229 -6.70 11.48 7.86
CA VAL A 229 -6.87 10.53 6.76
C VAL A 229 -5.95 10.95 5.63
N VAL A 230 -5.09 10.04 5.19
CA VAL A 230 -4.33 10.21 3.95
C VAL A 230 -5.01 9.42 2.84
N VAL A 231 -5.58 10.12 1.88
CA VAL A 231 -6.21 9.56 0.68
C VAL A 231 -5.30 9.71 -0.53
N SER A 232 -5.19 8.68 -1.36
CA SER A 232 -4.47 8.71 -2.64
C SER A 232 -5.44 8.59 -3.82
N ILE A 233 -5.10 9.26 -4.92
CA ILE A 233 -5.82 9.12 -6.19
C ILE A 233 -5.42 7.83 -6.91
N ALA A 234 -6.38 7.18 -7.55
CA ALA A 234 -6.20 5.91 -8.24
C ALA A 234 -6.59 5.94 -9.72
N ASN A 235 -6.34 4.86 -10.46
CA ASN A 235 -6.58 4.82 -11.90
C ASN A 235 -8.05 4.90 -12.29
N ASN A 236 -8.96 4.34 -11.50
CA ASN A 236 -10.40 4.48 -11.74
C ASN A 236 -10.92 5.84 -11.25
N ASP A 237 -10.17 6.57 -10.42
CA ASP A 237 -10.51 7.95 -10.05
C ASP A 237 -10.12 8.98 -11.13
N ALA A 238 -9.35 8.56 -12.14
CA ALA A 238 -8.99 9.36 -13.30
C ALA A 238 -9.97 9.20 -14.46
N TRP A 239 -10.09 10.25 -15.27
CA TRP A 239 -10.87 10.25 -16.50
C TRP A 239 -10.07 10.90 -17.65
N PRO A 240 -9.86 10.20 -18.78
CA PRO A 240 -10.15 8.79 -19.03
C PRO A 240 -9.38 7.81 -18.12
N HIS A 241 -9.79 6.54 -18.08
CA HIS A 241 -9.15 5.50 -17.24
C HIS A 241 -7.63 5.45 -17.41
N ASN A 242 -6.90 5.39 -16.28
CA ASN A 242 -5.43 5.44 -16.17
C ASN A 242 -4.77 6.75 -16.63
N GLN A 243 -5.51 7.67 -17.26
CA GLN A 243 -4.93 8.86 -17.87
C GLN A 243 -4.97 10.03 -16.90
N MET A 244 -3.81 10.45 -16.41
CA MET A 244 -3.67 11.61 -15.55
C MET A 244 -2.71 12.63 -16.17
N ALA A 245 -3.27 13.75 -16.61
CA ALA A 245 -2.50 14.89 -17.05
C ALA A 245 -1.92 15.70 -15.87
N PRO A 246 -0.81 16.43 -16.06
CA PRO A 246 -0.37 17.41 -15.07
C PRO A 246 -1.48 18.43 -14.78
N GLY A 247 -1.59 18.84 -13.51
CA GLY A 247 -2.51 19.89 -13.09
C GLY A 247 -1.91 21.30 -13.23
N PRO A 248 -2.71 22.35 -13.01
CA PRO A 248 -4.12 22.29 -12.62
C PRO A 248 -5.05 21.97 -13.79
N ASN A 249 -6.01 21.08 -13.56
CA ASN A 249 -7.04 20.67 -14.50
C ASN A 249 -8.34 20.34 -13.75
N ARG A 250 -9.42 19.97 -14.48
CA ARG A 250 -10.73 19.68 -13.88
C ARG A 250 -10.70 18.56 -12.83
N ILE A 251 -9.83 17.56 -12.99
CA ILE A 251 -9.74 16.39 -12.11
C ILE A 251 -8.98 16.77 -10.83
N THR A 252 -7.77 17.31 -11.00
CA THR A 252 -6.92 17.74 -9.87
C THR A 252 -7.57 18.85 -9.04
N ASN A 253 -8.29 19.80 -9.66
CA ASN A 253 -9.04 20.81 -8.92
C ASN A 253 -10.22 20.21 -8.16
N PHE A 254 -10.95 19.25 -8.74
CA PHE A 254 -12.03 18.57 -8.03
C PHE A 254 -11.51 17.88 -6.75
N PHE A 255 -10.39 17.15 -6.85
CA PHE A 255 -9.79 16.51 -5.69
C PHE A 255 -9.22 17.51 -4.69
N ALA A 256 -8.63 18.61 -5.15
CA ALA A 256 -8.20 19.69 -4.26
C ALA A 256 -9.36 20.26 -3.44
N ASP A 257 -10.50 20.53 -4.08
CA ASP A 257 -11.70 21.05 -3.41
C ASP A 257 -12.32 20.01 -2.47
N LEU A 258 -12.53 18.78 -2.95
CA LEU A 258 -13.12 17.71 -2.14
C LEU A 258 -12.29 17.41 -0.91
N TRP A 259 -10.99 17.19 -1.08
CA TRP A 259 -10.12 16.80 0.03
C TRP A 259 -9.89 17.93 1.03
N GLU A 260 -9.93 19.19 0.60
CA GLU A 260 -9.86 20.35 1.49
C GLU A 260 -11.16 20.50 2.30
N ASN A 261 -12.31 20.43 1.64
CA ASN A 261 -13.63 20.54 2.28
C ASN A 261 -13.87 19.42 3.29
N GLU A 262 -13.41 18.21 2.98
CA GLU A 262 -13.48 17.05 3.87
C GLU A 262 -12.33 17.01 4.87
N HIS A 263 -11.49 18.06 4.95
CA HIS A 263 -10.35 18.17 5.88
C HIS A 263 -9.35 17.00 5.80
N PHE A 264 -9.23 16.33 4.65
CA PHE A 264 -8.17 15.34 4.39
C PHE A 264 -6.83 16.02 4.14
N VAL A 265 -6.85 17.21 3.54
CA VAL A 265 -5.66 18.03 3.29
C VAL A 265 -5.74 19.37 4.01
N PRO A 266 -4.62 19.89 4.52
CA PRO A 266 -4.58 21.27 5.01
C PRO A 266 -4.68 22.26 3.84
N GLU A 267 -5.25 23.43 4.09
CA GLU A 267 -5.40 24.52 3.10
C GLU A 267 -4.08 24.86 2.40
N SER A 268 -2.95 24.82 3.12
CA SER A 268 -1.62 25.06 2.57
C SER A 268 -1.22 24.08 1.47
N SER A 269 -1.74 22.85 1.49
CA SER A 269 -1.46 21.80 0.51
C SER A 269 -2.35 21.85 -0.73
N ARG A 270 -3.44 22.66 -0.71
CA ARG A 270 -4.41 22.76 -1.80
C ARG A 270 -3.77 23.03 -3.16
N LYS A 271 -2.75 23.90 -3.21
CA LYS A 271 -2.04 24.22 -4.47
C LYS A 271 -1.22 23.03 -5.00
N THR A 272 -0.60 22.25 -4.10
CA THR A 272 0.14 21.03 -4.45
C THR A 272 -0.82 19.96 -4.97
N VAL A 273 -1.97 19.79 -4.32
CA VAL A 273 -3.03 18.89 -4.79
C VAL A 273 -3.57 19.33 -6.15
N ALA A 274 -3.84 20.62 -6.34
CA ALA A 274 -4.26 21.13 -7.64
C ALA A 274 -3.17 20.95 -8.72
N ARG A 275 -1.88 20.98 -8.37
CA ARG A 275 -0.78 20.79 -9.32
C ARG A 275 -0.63 19.33 -9.77
N GLY A 276 -0.80 18.37 -8.87
CA GLY A 276 -0.49 16.98 -9.19
C GLY A 276 -1.22 15.91 -8.40
N ALA A 277 -2.22 16.26 -7.59
CA ALA A 277 -2.97 15.35 -6.72
C ALA A 277 -2.08 14.49 -5.78
N TYR A 278 -0.91 15.02 -5.41
CA TYR A 278 -0.03 14.48 -4.38
C TYR A 278 0.15 15.53 -3.27
N TYR A 279 0.37 15.08 -2.04
CA TYR A 279 0.51 15.95 -0.87
C TYR A 279 1.06 15.18 0.33
N SER A 280 1.34 15.90 1.41
CA SER A 280 1.71 15.32 2.70
C SER A 280 0.85 15.90 3.84
N VAL A 281 0.64 15.09 4.89
CA VAL A 281 -0.11 15.46 6.09
C VAL A 281 0.59 14.91 7.33
N GLU A 282 0.69 15.72 8.38
CA GLU A 282 1.20 15.27 9.68
C GLU A 282 0.12 14.47 10.41
N ALA A 283 0.25 13.14 10.45
CA ALA A 283 -0.64 12.30 11.24
C ALA A 283 -0.33 12.38 12.73
N ILE A 284 0.95 12.55 13.07
CA ILE A 284 1.40 12.82 14.43
C ILE A 284 2.27 14.06 14.36
N LYS A 285 1.78 15.16 14.95
CA LYS A 285 2.37 16.49 14.81
C LYS A 285 3.86 16.51 15.15
N GLY A 286 4.70 16.91 14.21
CA GLY A 286 6.16 16.98 14.34
C GLY A 286 6.86 15.62 14.50
N GLU A 287 6.17 14.50 14.28
CA GLU A 287 6.72 13.15 14.48
C GLU A 287 6.50 12.21 13.30
N LEU A 288 5.31 12.22 12.68
CA LEU A 288 4.93 11.33 11.58
C LEU A 288 4.28 12.10 10.43
N LEU A 289 4.91 12.03 9.26
CA LEU A 289 4.37 12.53 8.00
C LEU A 289 3.82 11.37 7.17
N LEU A 290 2.59 11.49 6.71
CA LEU A 290 2.02 10.61 5.68
C LEU A 290 2.13 11.33 4.34
N VAL A 291 2.71 10.68 3.34
CA VAL A 291 2.91 11.22 2.00
C VAL A 291 2.04 10.44 1.01
N SER A 292 1.03 11.10 0.44
CA SER A 292 0.21 10.56 -0.63
C SER A 292 0.83 10.87 -1.98
N LEU A 293 1.24 9.81 -2.67
CA LEU A 293 1.78 9.84 -4.02
C LEU A 293 0.65 9.69 -5.04
N ASN A 294 0.64 10.55 -6.06
CA ASN A 294 -0.07 10.27 -7.31
C ASN A 294 0.79 9.35 -8.18
N THR A 295 0.62 8.04 -8.00
CA THR A 295 1.37 7.02 -8.73
C THR A 295 0.98 6.91 -10.20
N LEU A 296 -0.08 7.58 -10.65
CA LEU A 296 -0.45 7.60 -12.08
C LEU A 296 0.59 8.33 -12.94
N TYR A 297 1.38 9.25 -12.36
CA TYR A 297 2.51 9.84 -13.07
C TYR A 297 3.70 8.88 -13.24
N PHE A 298 3.69 7.74 -12.53
CA PHE A 298 4.71 6.70 -12.66
C PHE A 298 4.19 5.50 -13.45
N PHE A 299 2.88 5.39 -13.64
CA PHE A 299 2.20 4.21 -14.17
C PHE A 299 2.39 4.07 -15.68
N GLU A 300 2.88 2.92 -16.14
CA GLU A 300 3.19 2.66 -17.56
C GLU A 300 1.96 2.75 -18.49
N LYS A 301 0.76 2.58 -17.94
CA LYS A 301 -0.50 2.72 -18.70
C LYS A 301 -0.99 4.17 -18.84
N ASN A 302 -0.34 5.14 -18.19
CA ASN A 302 -0.64 6.55 -18.38
C ASN A 302 0.14 7.10 -19.58
N ALA A 303 -0.48 7.08 -20.75
CA ALA A 303 0.15 7.49 -22.00
C ALA A 303 0.29 9.02 -22.15
N ILE A 304 -0.15 9.80 -21.15
CA ILE A 304 -0.03 11.28 -21.15
C ILE A 304 1.36 11.74 -20.66
N VAL A 305 2.10 10.90 -19.95
CA VAL A 305 3.38 11.25 -19.32
C VAL A 305 4.55 10.48 -19.93
N ASP A 306 5.76 10.99 -19.77
CA ASP A 306 6.96 10.48 -20.44
C ASP A 306 7.76 9.49 -19.57
N GLY A 307 7.31 9.25 -18.34
CA GLY A 307 7.84 8.17 -17.50
C GLY A 307 9.18 8.47 -16.84
N CYS A 308 9.34 9.71 -16.37
CA CYS A 308 10.55 10.22 -15.72
C CYS A 308 11.83 9.96 -16.56
N PRO A 309 11.95 10.61 -17.73
CA PRO A 309 13.11 10.41 -18.60
C PRO A 309 14.42 10.75 -17.85
N PRO A 310 15.53 10.07 -18.16
CA PRO A 310 16.83 10.42 -17.61
C PRO A 310 17.11 11.90 -17.86
N VAL A 311 17.59 12.61 -16.84
CA VAL A 311 18.01 14.00 -17.02
C VAL A 311 19.23 13.99 -17.93
N ASP A 312 19.10 14.49 -19.16
CA ASP A 312 20.25 14.60 -20.07
C ASP A 312 21.31 15.51 -19.43
N ASP A 313 22.54 15.00 -19.33
CA ASP A 313 23.70 15.70 -18.74
C ASP A 313 23.95 17.10 -19.39
N GLU A 314 23.41 17.33 -20.58
CA GLU A 314 23.50 18.61 -21.29
C GLU A 314 22.75 19.74 -20.56
N PHE A 315 21.63 19.43 -19.88
CA PHE A 315 20.85 20.42 -19.12
C PHE A 315 21.54 20.87 -17.82
N LEU A 316 22.38 20.00 -17.23
CA LEU A 316 23.15 20.31 -16.02
C LEU A 316 24.54 20.87 -16.33
N SER A 317 25.07 20.67 -17.54
CA SER A 317 26.39 21.20 -17.95
C SER A 317 26.47 22.73 -18.05
N THR A 318 25.31 23.41 -18.08
CA THR A 318 25.25 24.88 -18.09
C THR A 318 25.15 25.49 -16.68
N SER A 319 25.04 24.67 -15.62
CA SER A 319 25.24 25.14 -14.24
C SER A 319 26.69 24.94 -13.85
N PRO A 320 27.41 25.97 -13.37
CA PRO A 320 28.78 25.79 -12.91
C PRO A 320 28.75 24.79 -11.75
N THR A 321 29.65 23.82 -11.80
CA THR A 321 29.97 22.85 -10.75
C THR A 321 30.53 23.55 -9.50
N ALA A 322 29.75 24.45 -8.89
CA ALA A 322 29.95 24.90 -7.54
C ALA A 322 29.33 23.83 -6.64
N SER A 323 30.18 23.21 -5.82
CA SER A 323 29.81 22.33 -4.71
C SER A 323 28.48 22.74 -4.07
N ARG A 324 27.40 21.99 -4.36
CA ARG A 324 26.10 22.18 -3.69
C ARG A 324 26.33 22.13 -2.18
N PRO A 325 25.74 23.05 -1.39
CA PRO A 325 25.84 22.99 0.06
C PRO A 325 25.28 21.65 0.53
N HIS A 326 26.16 20.77 0.99
CA HIS A 326 25.77 19.52 1.61
C HIS A 326 25.13 19.87 2.95
N LEU A 327 23.91 19.40 3.20
CA LEU A 327 23.34 19.42 4.55
C LEU A 327 24.26 18.56 5.43
N ASP A 328 24.95 19.17 6.38
CA ASP A 328 25.79 18.44 7.34
C ASP A 328 24.85 17.65 8.27
N PRO A 329 24.82 16.31 8.14
CA PRO A 329 23.80 15.47 8.78
C PRO A 329 24.06 15.27 10.28
N SER A 330 25.19 15.74 10.81
CA SER A 330 25.52 15.71 12.24
C SER A 330 24.82 16.82 13.05
N LEU A 331 24.27 17.82 12.37
CA LEU A 331 23.70 19.01 13.02
C LEU A 331 22.26 18.79 13.47
N HIS A 332 21.95 19.27 14.67
CA HIS A 332 20.60 19.22 15.25
C HIS A 332 19.59 20.00 14.38
N PRO A 333 18.32 19.56 14.25
CA PRO A 333 17.26 20.27 13.51
C PRO A 333 17.06 21.74 13.90
N THR A 334 17.34 22.07 15.17
CA THR A 334 17.24 23.44 15.72
C THR A 334 18.58 24.17 15.77
N SER A 335 19.66 23.56 15.24
CA SER A 335 20.96 24.23 15.18
C SER A 335 20.88 25.37 14.16
N PRO A 336 21.34 26.58 14.52
CA PRO A 336 21.43 27.70 13.59
C PRO A 336 22.18 27.34 12.31
N ARG A 337 23.17 26.43 12.41
CA ARG A 337 23.97 25.96 11.28
C ARG A 337 23.21 24.99 10.37
N ALA A 338 22.35 24.13 10.92
CA ALA A 338 21.47 23.27 10.12
C ALA A 338 20.45 24.12 9.35
N ALA A 339 19.85 25.12 10.01
CA ALA A 339 18.95 26.07 9.36
C ALA A 339 19.66 26.89 8.27
N GLU A 340 20.91 27.29 8.48
CA GLU A 340 21.72 28.01 7.51
C GLU A 340 22.06 27.15 6.27
N LEU A 341 22.52 25.91 6.47
CA LEU A 341 22.80 24.97 5.37
C LEU A 341 21.52 24.59 4.61
N PHE A 342 20.42 24.43 5.33
CA PHE A 342 19.10 24.22 4.74
C PHE A 342 18.66 25.41 3.88
N ASN A 343 18.80 26.64 4.39
CA ASN A 343 18.49 27.86 3.64
C ASN A 343 19.42 28.04 2.41
N ALA A 344 20.71 27.68 2.53
CA ALA A 344 21.66 27.71 1.42
C ALA A 344 21.33 26.67 0.34
N TYR A 345 20.91 25.46 0.74
CA TYR A 345 20.43 24.43 -0.18
C TYR A 345 19.17 24.90 -0.93
N ILE A 346 18.18 25.43 -0.22
CA ILE A 346 16.96 26.01 -0.81
C ILE A 346 17.29 27.19 -1.74
N ALA A 347 18.27 28.03 -1.39
CA ALA A 347 18.74 29.12 -2.25
C ALA A 347 19.40 28.58 -3.54
N SER A 348 20.19 27.51 -3.47
CA SER A 348 20.82 26.90 -4.65
C SER A 348 19.82 26.32 -5.65
N LEU A 349 18.69 25.79 -5.16
CA LEU A 349 17.58 25.33 -5.98
C LEU A 349 16.86 26.50 -6.70
N ARG A 350 16.93 27.71 -6.14
CA ARG A 350 16.38 28.94 -6.75
C ARG A 350 17.34 29.53 -7.79
N ASP A 351 18.65 29.51 -7.54
CA ASP A 351 19.65 30.14 -8.38
C ASP A 351 19.94 29.36 -9.67
N SER A 352 19.72 28.03 -9.66
CA SER A 352 19.79 27.17 -10.84
C SER A 352 18.78 27.56 -11.94
N ARG A 353 17.79 28.42 -11.64
CA ARG A 353 16.84 28.99 -12.61
C ARG A 353 17.29 30.33 -13.20
N SER A 354 18.37 30.95 -12.71
CA SER A 354 18.79 32.30 -13.15
C SER A 354 19.91 32.28 -14.19
N THR A 355 20.69 31.19 -14.28
CA THR A 355 21.87 31.08 -15.18
C THR A 355 21.61 30.37 -16.51
N VAL A 356 20.45 29.75 -16.71
CA VAL A 356 20.08 29.18 -18.02
C VAL A 356 19.43 30.28 -18.86
N GLY A 357 20.22 30.83 -19.79
CA GLY A 357 19.82 31.91 -20.68
C GLY A 357 18.54 31.61 -21.48
N ALA A 358 17.91 32.69 -21.93
CA ALA A 358 16.63 32.78 -22.64
C ALA A 358 16.55 32.07 -24.02
N GLN A 359 17.32 31.00 -24.25
CA GLN A 359 17.32 30.20 -25.47
C GLN A 359 16.97 28.71 -25.27
N ALA A 360 16.79 28.24 -24.03
CA ALA A 360 16.10 26.97 -23.78
C ALA A 360 14.60 27.24 -23.60
N GLN A 361 13.86 27.37 -24.70
CA GLN A 361 12.40 27.32 -24.64
C GLN A 361 11.99 25.95 -24.08
N SER A 362 11.42 26.01 -22.87
CA SER A 362 10.97 24.93 -21.99
C SER A 362 10.56 23.62 -22.68
N ALA A 363 11.42 22.60 -22.58
CA ALA A 363 10.88 21.27 -22.34
C ALA A 363 10.24 21.31 -20.95
N ALA A 364 8.92 21.11 -20.87
CA ALA A 364 8.25 20.99 -19.57
C ALA A 364 8.85 19.79 -18.84
N VAL A 365 9.26 19.97 -17.57
CA VAL A 365 9.72 18.85 -16.74
C VAL A 365 8.57 17.84 -16.67
N ASP A 366 8.86 16.57 -16.98
CA ASP A 366 7.88 15.49 -16.89
C ASP A 366 7.23 15.49 -15.50
N PRO A 367 5.88 15.38 -15.39
CA PRO A 367 5.20 15.43 -14.10
C PRO A 367 5.66 14.34 -13.12
N GLY A 368 6.08 13.17 -13.61
CA GLY A 368 6.68 12.13 -12.77
C GLY A 368 8.01 12.59 -12.18
N THR A 369 8.88 13.19 -13.00
CA THR A 369 10.15 13.80 -12.52
C THR A 369 9.89 14.93 -11.52
N GLU A 370 8.96 15.85 -11.80
CA GLU A 370 8.58 16.93 -10.88
C GLU A 370 8.09 16.38 -9.54
N HIS A 371 7.26 15.34 -9.58
CA HIS A 371 6.72 14.68 -8.38
C HIS A 371 7.81 13.98 -7.55
N LEU A 372 8.78 13.31 -8.18
CA LEU A 372 9.91 12.68 -7.47
C LEU A 372 10.85 13.72 -6.83
N LEU A 373 11.07 14.86 -7.49
CA LEU A 373 11.82 15.98 -6.90
C LEU A 373 11.10 16.58 -5.69
N TRP A 374 9.78 16.71 -5.77
CA TRP A 374 8.97 17.12 -4.63
C TRP A 374 9.04 16.10 -3.48
N LEU A 375 8.98 14.80 -3.78
CA LEU A 375 9.10 13.75 -2.78
C LEU A 375 10.47 13.80 -2.08
N GLU A 376 11.55 13.95 -2.84
CA GLU A 376 12.89 14.13 -2.28
C GLU A 376 12.93 15.32 -1.32
N GLN A 377 12.31 16.45 -1.67
CA GLN A 377 12.21 17.60 -0.78
C GLN A 377 11.46 17.26 0.53
N GLN A 378 10.36 16.51 0.46
CA GLN A 378 9.62 16.07 1.66
C GLN A 378 10.48 15.17 2.55
N LEU A 379 11.26 14.27 1.95
CA LEU A 379 12.15 13.35 2.68
C LEU A 379 13.31 14.11 3.34
N VAL A 380 13.95 15.04 2.62
CA VAL A 380 15.00 15.92 3.17
C VAL A 380 14.48 16.71 4.37
N LEU A 381 13.30 17.33 4.22
CA LEU A 381 12.67 18.12 5.28
C LEU A 381 12.32 17.27 6.50
N SER A 382 11.66 16.14 6.28
CA SER A 382 11.23 15.23 7.36
C SER A 382 12.43 14.71 8.13
N ARG A 383 13.47 14.28 7.41
CA ARG A 383 14.74 13.83 8.00
C ARG A 383 15.40 14.95 8.82
N ALA A 384 15.48 16.16 8.25
CA ALA A 384 16.05 17.32 8.94
C ALA A 384 15.28 17.70 10.20
N GLN A 385 13.99 17.35 10.30
CA GLN A 385 13.15 17.56 11.49
C GLN A 385 13.12 16.36 12.44
N GLY A 386 13.74 15.23 12.07
CA GLY A 386 13.67 13.98 12.83
C GLY A 386 12.26 13.35 12.81
N MET A 387 11.48 13.64 11.77
CA MET A 387 10.18 13.03 11.51
C MET A 387 10.36 11.72 10.73
N GLN A 388 9.42 10.81 10.93
CA GLN A 388 9.30 9.58 10.16
C GLN A 388 8.23 9.70 9.08
N VAL A 389 8.36 8.90 8.02
CA VAL A 389 7.52 9.01 6.82
C VAL A 389 6.89 7.68 6.44
N TRP A 390 5.56 7.66 6.26
CA TRP A 390 4.88 6.62 5.49
C TRP A 390 4.65 7.11 4.07
N LEU A 391 5.01 6.30 3.08
CA LEU A 391 4.66 6.54 1.68
C LEU A 391 3.39 5.76 1.33
N THR A 392 2.42 6.42 0.72
CA THR A 392 1.16 5.79 0.29
C THR A 392 0.90 6.14 -1.16
N GLY A 393 0.25 5.24 -1.89
CA GLY A 393 -0.08 5.43 -3.30
C GLY A 393 -1.05 4.35 -3.75
N HIS A 394 -1.60 4.46 -4.96
CA HIS A 394 -2.52 3.45 -5.44
C HIS A 394 -1.79 2.31 -6.15
N VAL A 395 -1.18 2.61 -7.31
CA VAL A 395 -0.47 1.63 -8.13
C VAL A 395 0.88 1.29 -7.48
N PRO A 396 1.14 0.03 -7.10
CA PRO A 396 2.32 -0.33 -6.34
C PRO A 396 3.61 -0.16 -7.13
N ALA A 397 4.68 0.21 -6.41
CA ALA A 397 6.03 0.38 -6.94
C ALA A 397 6.64 -0.97 -7.34
N THR A 398 6.37 -1.39 -8.57
CA THR A 398 6.95 -2.58 -9.20
C THR A 398 7.42 -2.27 -10.61
N ARG A 399 8.36 -3.07 -11.12
CA ARG A 399 8.92 -2.92 -12.47
C ARG A 399 7.86 -3.16 -13.56
N GLU A 400 6.84 -3.95 -13.25
CA GLU A 400 5.76 -4.33 -14.15
C GLU A 400 4.66 -3.28 -14.24
N ASN A 401 4.56 -2.41 -13.24
CA ASN A 401 3.55 -1.36 -13.20
C ASN A 401 4.11 -0.02 -13.65
N TRP A 402 5.34 0.33 -13.27
CA TRP A 402 5.85 1.69 -13.44
C TRP A 402 6.80 1.81 -14.63
N TYR A 403 6.83 3.00 -15.23
CA TYR A 403 7.85 3.37 -16.19
C TYR A 403 9.27 3.13 -15.61
N PRO A 404 10.20 2.52 -16.38
CA PRO A 404 11.52 2.19 -15.87
C PRO A 404 12.30 3.37 -15.26
N GLY A 405 12.17 4.56 -15.85
CA GLY A 405 12.81 5.79 -15.36
C GLY A 405 12.27 6.22 -14.00
N CYS A 406 10.95 6.23 -13.84
CA CYS A 406 10.30 6.55 -12.58
C CYS A 406 10.62 5.50 -11.51
N PHE A 407 10.54 4.22 -11.84
CA PHE A 407 10.83 3.13 -10.90
C PHE A 407 12.28 3.19 -10.39
N ALA A 408 13.26 3.37 -11.29
CA ALA A 408 14.66 3.47 -10.88
C ALA A 408 14.94 4.71 -10.02
N SER A 409 14.34 5.86 -10.36
CA SER A 409 14.50 7.10 -9.60
C SER A 409 13.84 7.02 -8.22
N TYR A 410 12.65 6.43 -8.14
CA TYR A 410 11.98 6.15 -6.87
C TYR A 410 12.76 5.15 -6.01
N ALA A 411 13.28 4.07 -6.61
CA ALA A 411 14.11 3.09 -5.94
C ALA A 411 15.32 3.73 -5.25
N LYS A 412 16.00 4.67 -5.94
CA LYS A 412 17.10 5.45 -5.34
C LYS A 412 16.64 6.19 -4.09
N LEU A 413 15.50 6.89 -4.13
CA LEU A 413 14.97 7.65 -3.00
C LEU A 413 14.64 6.74 -1.82
N VAL A 414 13.84 5.68 -2.03
CA VAL A 414 13.40 4.85 -0.90
C VAL A 414 14.53 4.07 -0.25
N LEU A 415 15.54 3.66 -1.02
CA LEU A 415 16.74 3.01 -0.51
C LEU A 415 17.68 4.01 0.19
N ALA A 416 17.70 5.27 -0.25
CA ALA A 416 18.52 6.33 0.36
C ALA A 416 17.95 6.85 1.68
N TYR A 417 16.64 6.84 1.90
CA TYR A 417 15.99 7.43 3.09
C TYR A 417 15.41 6.40 4.06
N GLN A 418 16.03 5.22 4.18
CA GLN A 418 15.54 4.15 5.07
C GLN A 418 15.57 4.52 6.56
N ASP A 419 16.38 5.50 6.98
CA ASP A 419 16.36 6.06 8.35
C ASP A 419 15.13 6.92 8.64
N THR A 420 14.44 7.40 7.60
CA THR A 420 13.36 8.38 7.66
C THR A 420 12.02 7.75 7.29
N ILE A 421 11.98 7.03 6.17
CA ILE A 421 10.80 6.28 5.76
C ILE A 421 10.60 5.14 6.78
N VAL A 422 9.38 4.73 7.10
CA VAL A 422 9.09 3.58 8.00
C VAL A 422 8.34 2.45 7.28
N GLY A 423 7.74 2.75 6.13
CA GLY A 423 7.09 1.77 5.29
C GLY A 423 6.38 2.40 4.10
N GLN A 424 5.84 1.55 3.24
CA GLN A 424 5.13 1.94 2.02
C GLN A 424 3.87 1.06 1.85
N LEU A 425 2.73 1.68 1.53
CA LEU A 425 1.41 1.04 1.45
C LEU A 425 0.71 1.36 0.13
N PHE A 426 0.25 0.33 -0.57
CA PHE A 426 -0.41 0.41 -1.87
C PHE A 426 -1.62 -0.53 -1.99
N GLY A 427 -2.40 -0.38 -3.06
CA GLY A 427 -3.56 -1.19 -3.43
C GLY A 427 -3.48 -1.69 -4.88
N HIS A 428 -4.52 -1.44 -5.68
CA HIS A 428 -4.62 -1.68 -7.13
C HIS A 428 -4.75 -3.14 -7.56
N MET A 429 -3.93 -4.02 -6.97
CA MET A 429 -3.84 -5.41 -7.44
C MET A 429 -4.97 -6.30 -6.91
N ASN A 430 -5.75 -5.81 -5.93
CA ASN A 430 -6.82 -6.54 -5.25
C ASN A 430 -6.39 -7.85 -4.57
N VAL A 431 -5.09 -8.09 -4.47
CA VAL A 431 -4.47 -9.27 -3.84
C VAL A 431 -3.49 -8.84 -2.74
N ASP A 432 -3.36 -9.67 -1.71
CA ASP A 432 -2.51 -9.43 -0.55
C ASP A 432 -1.10 -9.95 -0.78
N PHE A 433 -0.10 -9.07 -0.93
CA PHE A 433 1.30 -9.50 -0.98
C PHE A 433 2.28 -8.41 -0.56
N VAL A 434 3.54 -8.82 -0.41
CA VAL A 434 4.69 -7.92 -0.24
C VAL A 434 5.69 -8.18 -1.36
N SER A 435 6.10 -7.14 -2.07
CA SER A 435 7.20 -7.21 -3.03
C SER A 435 8.41 -6.44 -2.50
N PHE A 436 9.52 -6.46 -3.23
CA PHE A 436 10.76 -5.82 -2.81
C PHE A 436 11.36 -5.00 -3.95
N ILE A 437 11.66 -3.74 -3.65
CA ILE A 437 12.61 -2.94 -4.43
C ILE A 437 14.02 -3.34 -3.97
N SER A 438 14.92 -3.58 -4.90
CA SER A 438 16.33 -3.90 -4.63
C SER A 438 17.28 -2.82 -5.12
N ASP A 439 18.53 -2.83 -4.66
CA ASP A 439 19.56 -1.92 -5.16
C ASP A 439 19.79 -2.06 -6.69
N ALA A 440 19.59 -3.25 -7.24
CA ALA A 440 19.66 -3.47 -8.70
C ALA A 440 18.58 -2.70 -9.49
N ASP A 441 17.48 -2.34 -8.83
CA ASP A 441 16.40 -1.55 -9.42
C ASP A 441 16.75 -0.06 -9.49
N ALA A 442 17.69 0.43 -8.68
CA ALA A 442 18.13 1.82 -8.70
C ALA A 442 18.98 2.18 -9.95
N SER A 443 19.36 1.19 -10.77
CA SER A 443 20.15 1.41 -11.99
C SER A 443 19.30 1.32 -13.27
N PRO A 444 19.24 2.39 -14.10
CA PRO A 444 18.49 2.35 -15.37
C PRO A 444 19.09 1.39 -16.39
N SER A 445 20.36 0.98 -16.23
CA SER A 445 21.09 0.06 -17.11
C SER A 445 20.70 -1.41 -16.97
N SER A 446 19.99 -1.81 -15.90
CA SER A 446 19.47 -3.19 -15.76
C SER A 446 18.40 -3.53 -16.80
N SER A 447 17.89 -2.54 -17.53
CA SER A 447 16.96 -2.70 -18.67
C SER A 447 17.61 -3.25 -19.94
N ARG A 448 18.93 -3.08 -20.17
CA ARG A 448 19.59 -3.48 -21.43
C ARG A 448 19.88 -4.97 -21.55
N LEU A 449 19.90 -5.73 -20.45
CA LEU A 449 20.14 -7.18 -20.46
C LEU A 449 18.87 -8.01 -20.77
N HIS A 450 17.70 -7.39 -20.86
CA HIS A 450 16.45 -8.04 -21.28
C HIS A 450 15.83 -7.48 -22.57
N ALA A 451 16.42 -6.43 -23.15
CA ALA A 451 16.02 -5.91 -24.46
C ALA A 451 16.46 -6.79 -25.66
N GLY A 452 17.20 -7.88 -25.42
CA GLY A 452 17.71 -8.78 -26.45
C GLY A 452 16.73 -9.83 -26.98
N THR A 453 15.50 -9.93 -26.44
CA THR A 453 14.53 -10.99 -26.85
C THR A 453 13.14 -10.49 -27.20
N HIS A 454 12.90 -9.18 -27.30
CA HIS A 454 11.64 -8.63 -27.80
C HIS A 454 11.83 -7.89 -29.13
N ALA A 455 12.32 -8.60 -30.14
CA ALA A 455 12.07 -8.22 -31.52
C ALA A 455 10.74 -8.87 -31.95
N HIS A 456 9.78 -8.01 -32.28
CA HIS A 456 8.46 -8.29 -32.87
C HIS A 456 7.36 -8.84 -31.94
N SER A 457 6.64 -7.93 -31.29
CA SER A 457 5.19 -8.06 -31.19
C SER A 457 4.53 -6.87 -31.87
N PRO A 458 3.58 -7.10 -32.80
CA PRO A 458 2.92 -6.03 -33.53
C PRO A 458 2.03 -5.24 -32.57
N ARG A 459 1.98 -3.92 -32.78
CA ARG A 459 1.03 -3.01 -32.13
C ARG A 459 -0.39 -3.55 -32.38
N LEU A 460 -1.02 -4.12 -31.34
CA LEU A 460 -2.44 -4.46 -31.38
C LEU A 460 -3.22 -3.34 -30.71
N HIS A 461 -4.08 -2.69 -31.50
CA HIS A 461 -5.10 -1.77 -31.04
C HIS A 461 -6.03 -2.44 -30.02
N GLY A 462 -6.56 -1.60 -29.12
CA GLY A 462 -7.15 -1.99 -27.86
C GLY A 462 -8.17 -3.11 -27.93
N HIS A 463 -8.06 -4.03 -26.98
CA HIS A 463 -9.18 -4.82 -26.51
C HIS A 463 -9.03 -5.11 -25.01
N THR A 464 -10.18 -4.97 -24.37
CA THR A 464 -10.57 -5.17 -22.96
C THR A 464 -9.87 -6.38 -22.32
N VAL A 465 -9.20 -6.14 -21.19
CA VAL A 465 -8.43 -7.14 -20.44
C VAL A 465 -9.34 -7.89 -19.46
N HIS A 466 -9.33 -9.20 -19.55
CA HIS A 466 -9.98 -10.13 -18.62
C HIS A 466 -9.18 -10.27 -17.31
N SER A 467 -9.88 -10.31 -16.17
CA SER A 467 -9.35 -10.34 -14.81
C SER A 467 -8.77 -11.70 -14.35
N SER A 468 -8.41 -12.62 -15.27
CA SER A 468 -7.92 -13.96 -14.89
C SER A 468 -6.51 -14.30 -15.42
N SER A 469 -5.96 -13.53 -16.36
CA SER A 469 -4.60 -13.74 -16.86
C SER A 469 -3.52 -12.95 -16.11
N GLY A 470 -3.89 -11.87 -15.42
CA GLY A 470 -2.96 -11.03 -14.64
C GLY A 470 -2.49 -11.68 -13.34
N ASP A 471 -3.37 -12.42 -12.67
CA ASP A 471 -3.11 -12.99 -11.34
C ASP A 471 -2.09 -14.12 -11.40
N VAL A 472 -2.25 -15.05 -12.35
CA VAL A 472 -1.30 -16.15 -12.58
C VAL A 472 0.09 -15.60 -12.90
N SER A 473 0.17 -14.52 -13.68
CA SER A 473 1.43 -13.83 -13.99
C SER A 473 2.06 -13.20 -12.74
N THR A 474 1.25 -12.59 -11.87
CA THR A 474 1.70 -11.95 -10.63
C THR A 474 2.23 -12.99 -9.63
N LEU A 475 1.52 -14.12 -9.48
CA LEU A 475 1.92 -15.23 -8.62
C LEU A 475 3.25 -15.84 -9.05
N ASP A 476 3.42 -16.10 -10.35
CA ASP A 476 4.67 -16.65 -10.90
C ASP A 476 5.84 -15.70 -10.73
N LEU A 477 5.62 -14.41 -10.95
CA LEU A 477 6.63 -13.37 -10.73
C LEU A 477 7.04 -13.31 -9.26
N LEU A 478 6.07 -13.31 -8.34
CA LEU A 478 6.33 -13.25 -6.91
C LEU A 478 7.07 -14.50 -6.41
N ALA A 479 6.70 -15.68 -6.92
CA ALA A 479 7.39 -16.94 -6.62
C ALA A 479 8.86 -16.88 -7.03
N ARG A 480 9.15 -16.33 -8.22
CA ARG A 480 10.52 -16.12 -8.73
C ARG A 480 11.27 -15.10 -7.87
N MET A 481 10.63 -13.98 -7.55
CA MET A 481 11.19 -12.94 -6.69
C MET A 481 11.60 -13.52 -5.33
N TYR A 482 10.69 -14.20 -4.63
CA TYR A 482 10.96 -14.78 -3.31
C TYR A 482 12.03 -15.87 -3.35
N SER A 483 12.09 -16.64 -4.44
CA SER A 483 13.11 -17.67 -4.64
C SER A 483 14.49 -17.07 -4.95
N SER A 484 14.53 -15.85 -5.49
CA SER A 484 15.78 -15.14 -5.83
C SER A 484 16.39 -14.37 -4.65
N LEU A 485 15.65 -14.18 -3.55
CA LEU A 485 16.13 -13.43 -2.38
C LEU A 485 17.37 -14.09 -1.74
N PRO A 486 18.35 -13.29 -1.29
CA PRO A 486 19.61 -13.80 -0.77
C PRO A 486 19.43 -14.59 0.55
N ALA A 487 20.32 -15.56 0.78
CA ALA A 487 20.41 -16.25 2.08
C ALA A 487 20.74 -15.26 3.20
N ARG A 488 20.34 -15.53 4.46
CA ARG A 488 20.46 -14.54 5.56
C ARG A 488 21.90 -14.08 5.82
N HIS A 489 22.89 -14.95 5.61
CA HIS A 489 24.32 -14.62 5.74
C HIS A 489 24.88 -13.78 4.57
N LYS A 490 24.14 -13.65 3.45
CA LYS A 490 24.46 -12.80 2.29
C LYS A 490 23.50 -11.61 2.17
N LEU A 491 22.57 -11.47 3.11
CA LEU A 491 21.56 -10.44 3.08
C LEU A 491 22.16 -9.13 3.56
N HIS A 492 22.14 -8.13 2.69
CA HIS A 492 22.39 -6.76 3.06
C HIS A 492 21.05 -6.03 3.08
N GLU A 493 20.43 -5.93 4.25
CA GLU A 493 19.07 -5.38 4.40
C GLU A 493 18.93 -3.94 3.86
N ARG A 494 20.02 -3.16 3.88
CA ARG A 494 20.04 -1.82 3.25
C ARG A 494 19.71 -1.82 1.76
N ASP A 495 19.92 -2.94 1.08
CA ASP A 495 19.74 -3.07 -0.36
C ASP A 495 18.32 -3.44 -0.77
N PHE A 496 17.39 -3.52 0.20
CA PHE A 496 16.01 -3.92 -0.05
C PHE A 496 15.02 -2.97 0.61
N ALA A 497 13.89 -2.78 -0.06
CA ALA A 497 12.75 -2.08 0.49
C ALA A 497 11.43 -2.84 0.19
N PRO A 498 10.78 -3.47 1.20
CA PRO A 498 9.40 -3.92 1.13
C PRO A 498 8.40 -2.90 0.57
N VAL A 499 7.54 -3.37 -0.32
CA VAL A 499 6.38 -2.68 -0.88
C VAL A 499 5.15 -3.50 -0.53
N HIS A 500 4.24 -2.97 0.28
CA HIS A 500 3.06 -3.70 0.73
C HIS A 500 1.88 -3.39 -0.17
N VAL A 501 1.23 -4.45 -0.67
CA VAL A 501 -0.02 -4.38 -1.42
C VAL A 501 -1.10 -5.01 -0.57
N SER A 502 -2.13 -4.23 -0.26
CA SER A 502 -3.24 -4.69 0.60
C SER A 502 -4.39 -5.26 -0.23
N PRO A 503 -5.14 -6.22 0.33
CA PRO A 503 -6.35 -6.71 -0.30
C PRO A 503 -7.44 -5.64 -0.27
N SER A 504 -8.45 -5.85 -1.10
CA SER A 504 -9.47 -4.88 -1.45
C SER A 504 -10.83 -5.18 -0.82
N VAL A 505 -11.72 -4.19 -0.79
CA VAL A 505 -13.13 -4.38 -0.40
C VAL A 505 -14.00 -4.90 -1.55
N ILE A 506 -13.58 -4.69 -2.80
CA ILE A 506 -14.28 -5.23 -3.98
C ILE A 506 -14.51 -6.74 -3.89
N PRO A 507 -15.72 -7.25 -4.19
CA PRO A 507 -16.06 -8.67 -4.08
C PRO A 507 -15.50 -9.53 -5.24
N THR A 508 -14.52 -9.02 -6.00
CA THR A 508 -13.72 -9.82 -6.94
C THR A 508 -12.99 -10.94 -6.23
N TYR A 509 -12.54 -10.68 -5.02
CA TYR A 509 -12.15 -11.71 -4.04
C TYR A 509 -13.06 -11.58 -2.82
N LEU A 510 -12.61 -12.00 -1.63
CA LEU A 510 -13.36 -11.73 -0.41
C LEU A 510 -13.05 -10.31 0.09
N PRO A 511 -14.09 -9.48 0.32
CA PRO A 511 -13.92 -8.13 0.84
C PRO A 511 -13.07 -8.13 2.11
N SER A 512 -12.02 -7.33 2.13
CA SER A 512 -11.01 -7.33 3.20
C SER A 512 -10.52 -5.94 3.56
N VAL A 513 -10.12 -5.76 4.82
CA VAL A 513 -9.46 -4.55 5.33
C VAL A 513 -8.34 -4.90 6.30
N ARG A 514 -7.40 -3.97 6.51
CA ARG A 514 -6.23 -4.22 7.37
C ARG A 514 -6.09 -3.18 8.48
N VAL A 515 -5.80 -3.65 9.68
CA VAL A 515 -5.49 -2.81 10.85
C VAL A 515 -4.05 -3.06 11.27
N TRP A 516 -3.24 -2.00 11.27
CA TRP A 516 -1.83 -2.06 11.62
C TRP A 516 -1.61 -1.59 13.05
N GLU A 517 -0.58 -2.17 13.69
CA GLU A 517 -0.03 -1.73 14.97
C GLU A 517 1.43 -1.30 14.78
N TYR A 518 1.81 -0.22 15.45
CA TYR A 518 3.15 0.36 15.40
C TYR A 518 3.66 0.73 16.80
N ASN A 519 4.97 0.88 16.92
CA ASN A 519 5.61 1.11 18.21
C ASN A 519 5.42 2.56 18.70
N THR A 520 4.78 2.75 19.86
CA THR A 520 4.58 4.06 20.48
C THR A 520 5.59 4.37 21.60
N THR A 521 6.58 3.49 21.81
CA THR A 521 7.56 3.62 22.90
C THR A 521 8.55 4.75 22.60
N ARG A 522 8.32 5.92 23.19
CA ARG A 522 9.14 7.13 22.95
C ARG A 522 10.62 6.96 23.30
N SER A 523 10.98 6.18 24.32
CA SER A 523 12.39 5.94 24.67
C SER A 523 13.17 5.24 23.55
N ALA A 524 12.50 4.44 22.71
CA ALA A 524 13.12 3.80 21.55
C ALA A 524 13.51 4.83 20.46
N LYS A 525 12.85 6.00 20.42
CA LYS A 525 13.21 7.12 19.54
C LYS A 525 14.58 7.68 19.90
N ASP A 526 14.77 7.99 21.19
CA ASP A 526 16.00 8.60 21.69
C ASP A 526 17.21 7.66 21.53
N GLU A 527 16.99 6.36 21.77
CA GLU A 527 18.02 5.34 21.58
C GLU A 527 18.42 5.19 20.10
N SER A 528 17.45 5.08 19.19
CA SER A 528 17.73 4.97 17.75
C SER A 528 18.47 6.20 17.21
N LEU A 529 18.05 7.41 17.61
CA LEU A 529 18.72 8.65 17.24
C LEU A 529 20.15 8.72 17.75
N ARG A 530 20.37 8.34 19.02
CA ARG A 530 21.71 8.29 19.61
C ARG A 530 22.63 7.32 18.86
N LEU A 531 22.14 6.13 18.54
CA LEU A 531 22.91 5.10 17.86
C LEU A 531 23.22 5.49 16.41
N THR A 532 22.24 6.06 15.70
CA THR A 532 22.41 6.55 14.32
C THR A 532 23.48 7.64 14.25
N ARG A 533 23.49 8.59 15.20
CA ARG A 533 24.54 9.62 15.31
C ARG A 533 25.90 9.03 15.59
N ALA A 534 26.00 8.11 16.56
CA ALA A 534 27.26 7.48 16.89
C ALA A 534 27.85 6.65 15.74
N GLU A 535 27.04 6.20 14.78
CA GLU A 535 27.52 5.60 13.52
C GLU A 535 28.03 6.65 12.55
N GLN A 536 27.26 7.72 12.34
CA GLN A 536 27.65 8.84 11.46
C GLN A 536 28.96 9.47 11.91
N ASP A 537 29.11 9.78 13.21
CA ASP A 537 30.33 10.36 13.77
C ASP A 537 31.57 9.46 13.53
N ARG A 538 31.40 8.14 13.61
CA ARG A 538 32.49 7.18 13.32
C ARG A 538 32.83 7.14 11.84
N ASP A 539 31.83 7.18 10.97
CA ASP A 539 32.06 7.19 9.52
C ASP A 539 32.71 8.52 9.09
N ASP A 540 32.32 9.65 9.66
CA ASP A 540 32.95 10.96 9.45
C ASP A 540 34.39 10.99 9.97
N ASP A 541 34.67 10.43 11.16
CA ASP A 541 36.02 10.26 11.68
C ASP A 541 36.88 9.37 10.76
N LEU A 542 36.31 8.29 10.22
CA LEU A 542 36.99 7.40 9.27
C LEU A 542 37.24 8.08 7.92
N LEU A 543 36.31 8.90 7.43
CA LEU A 543 36.47 9.69 6.20
C LEU A 543 37.48 10.82 6.39
N ALA A 544 37.47 11.50 7.54
CA ALA A 544 38.44 12.54 7.89
C ALA A 544 39.85 11.96 8.05
N ARG A 545 39.98 10.81 8.73
CA ARG A 545 41.25 10.07 8.82
C ARG A 545 41.68 9.51 7.46
N GLY A 546 40.74 9.04 6.64
CA GLY A 546 41.00 8.55 5.28
C GLY A 546 41.49 9.63 4.32
N ARG A 547 40.98 10.86 4.42
CA ARG A 547 41.45 12.02 3.62
C ARG A 547 42.87 12.45 3.99
N HIS A 548 43.26 12.36 5.27
CA HIS A 548 44.63 12.68 5.72
C HIS A 548 45.64 11.57 5.42
N VAL A 549 45.21 10.30 5.35
CA VAL A 549 46.08 9.16 5.08
C VAL A 549 46.17 8.85 3.58
N GLY A 550 45.16 9.21 2.77
CA GLY A 550 45.06 8.84 1.35
C GLY A 550 46.13 9.44 0.43
N TRP A 551 46.44 10.73 0.54
CA TRP A 551 47.42 11.35 -0.36
C TRP A 551 48.86 10.97 -0.01
N TRP A 552 49.21 10.96 1.28
CA TRP A 552 50.56 10.61 1.76
C TRP A 552 50.86 9.11 1.66
N ARG A 553 49.85 8.24 1.81
CA ARG A 553 49.99 6.78 1.68
C ARG A 553 49.97 6.32 0.21
N TRP A 554 49.29 7.05 -0.68
CA TRP A 554 49.37 6.86 -2.13
C TRP A 554 50.75 7.27 -2.68
N LEU A 555 51.28 8.43 -2.26
CA LEU A 555 52.63 8.87 -2.63
C LEU A 555 53.74 7.96 -2.09
N SER A 556 53.61 7.45 -0.87
CA SER A 556 54.60 6.52 -0.30
C SER A 556 54.53 5.09 -0.88
N ARG A 557 53.36 4.66 -1.41
CA ARG A 557 53.20 3.33 -2.05
C ARG A 557 53.45 3.33 -3.56
N PHE A 558 53.51 4.49 -4.21
CA PHE A 558 54.02 4.61 -5.59
C PHE A 558 55.50 4.20 -5.71
N PHE A 559 56.24 4.19 -4.59
CA PHE A 559 57.63 3.74 -4.52
C PHE A 559 57.81 2.35 -3.89
N SER A 560 56.73 1.68 -3.44
CA SER A 560 56.81 0.33 -2.88
C SER A 560 55.76 -0.57 -3.52
N GLY A 561 56.17 -1.37 -4.50
CA GLY A 561 55.30 -2.19 -5.35
C GLY A 561 54.35 -3.12 -4.57
N THR A 562 53.14 -2.65 -4.30
CA THR A 562 52.03 -3.48 -3.82
C THR A 562 51.08 -3.89 -4.95
N SER A 563 50.56 -5.11 -4.85
CA SER A 563 49.80 -5.81 -5.89
C SER A 563 48.46 -5.12 -6.23
N ALA A 564 48.13 -5.07 -7.52
CA ALA A 564 46.91 -4.49 -8.06
C ALA A 564 45.59 -5.07 -7.48
N ARG A 565 45.63 -6.24 -6.84
CA ARG A 565 44.47 -6.84 -6.15
C ARG A 565 44.05 -6.08 -4.90
N ASP A 566 45.00 -5.54 -4.13
CA ASP A 566 44.68 -4.85 -2.88
C ASP A 566 44.11 -3.46 -3.15
N LEU A 567 44.61 -2.79 -4.19
CA LEU A 567 44.08 -1.51 -4.68
C LEU A 567 42.67 -1.67 -5.27
N ARG A 568 42.38 -2.80 -5.93
CA ARG A 568 41.05 -3.11 -6.45
C ARG A 568 40.05 -3.40 -5.32
N ALA A 569 40.46 -4.11 -4.26
CA ALA A 569 39.63 -4.36 -3.10
C ALA A 569 39.32 -3.08 -2.30
N GLU A 570 40.29 -2.17 -2.13
CA GLU A 570 40.06 -0.85 -1.51
C GLU A 570 39.18 0.05 -2.39
N PHE A 571 39.35 0.02 -3.72
CA PHE A 571 38.51 0.78 -4.65
C PHE A 571 37.07 0.25 -4.70
N GLU A 572 36.87 -1.07 -4.74
CA GLU A 572 35.56 -1.72 -4.67
C GLU A 572 34.88 -1.48 -3.31
N ALA A 573 35.63 -1.47 -2.20
CA ALA A 573 35.11 -1.10 -0.88
C ALA A 573 34.73 0.39 -0.78
N SER A 574 35.41 1.28 -1.52
CA SER A 574 35.08 2.70 -1.59
C SER A 574 33.88 3.01 -2.49
N GLN A 575 33.61 2.18 -3.50
CA GLN A 575 32.38 2.27 -4.33
C GLN A 575 31.13 1.73 -3.60
N GLN A 576 31.28 0.84 -2.62
CA GLN A 576 30.17 0.24 -1.86
C GLN A 576 29.52 1.15 -0.81
N ARG A 577 30.08 2.33 -0.57
CA ARG A 577 29.49 3.34 0.31
C ARG A 577 29.14 4.53 -0.56
N ASP A 578 27.95 4.51 -1.17
CA ASP A 578 27.35 5.78 -1.59
C ASP A 578 27.17 6.62 -0.31
N PRO A 579 27.96 7.69 -0.12
CA PRO A 579 27.95 8.46 1.12
C PRO A 579 26.58 9.13 1.38
N ASN A 580 25.68 9.12 0.39
CA ASN A 580 24.34 9.71 0.49
C ASN A 580 23.25 8.73 0.94
N ARG A 581 23.55 7.43 1.13
CA ARG A 581 22.53 6.43 1.47
C ARG A 581 22.30 6.41 2.98
N HIS A 582 21.36 7.23 3.46
CA HIS A 582 20.92 7.32 4.86
C HIS A 582 20.22 6.04 5.35
N SER A 583 21.03 5.00 5.49
CA SER A 583 20.62 3.61 5.74
C SER A 583 21.41 3.07 6.92
N SER A 584 21.28 3.70 8.10
CA SER A 584 21.87 3.18 9.35
C SER A 584 21.25 1.84 9.71
N ARG A 585 22.01 0.90 10.28
CA ARG A 585 21.45 -0.38 10.76
C ARG A 585 20.37 -0.19 11.84
N HIS A 586 20.38 0.95 12.52
CA HIS A 586 19.41 1.33 13.54
C HIS A 586 18.16 2.04 12.97
N SER A 587 18.06 2.13 11.64
CA SER A 587 16.90 2.66 10.94
C SER A 587 15.62 1.89 11.26
N PRO A 588 14.44 2.54 11.23
CA PRO A 588 13.15 1.88 11.44
C PRO A 588 12.85 0.74 10.46
N TRP A 589 13.46 0.70 9.27
CA TRP A 589 13.32 -0.42 8.33
C TRP A 589 14.01 -1.72 8.80
N ARG A 590 14.96 -1.65 9.72
CA ARG A 590 15.81 -2.80 10.11
C ARG A 590 15.76 -3.12 11.58
N THR A 591 15.41 -2.14 12.40
CA THR A 591 15.28 -2.29 13.83
C THR A 591 13.91 -1.80 14.26
N ASN A 592 13.27 -2.53 15.17
CA ASN A 592 12.08 -2.03 15.85
C ASN A 592 12.43 -0.79 16.69
N THR A 593 11.96 0.36 16.23
CA THR A 593 12.14 1.66 16.88
C THR A 593 10.79 2.35 16.99
N TYR A 594 10.75 3.57 17.53
CA TYR A 594 9.53 4.37 17.54
C TYR A 594 8.90 4.49 16.14
N LEU A 595 7.58 4.38 16.05
CA LEU A 595 6.73 4.32 14.85
C LEU A 595 7.02 3.20 13.83
N THR A 596 7.95 2.27 14.12
CA THR A 596 8.14 1.08 13.30
C THR A 596 6.87 0.21 13.33
N PRO A 597 6.40 -0.32 12.19
CA PRO A 597 5.29 -1.28 12.17
C PRO A 597 5.64 -2.56 12.94
N LEU A 598 4.73 -3.03 13.78
CA LEU A 598 4.92 -4.19 14.64
C LEU A 598 4.15 -5.41 14.16
N ALA A 599 2.88 -5.22 13.81
CA ALA A 599 2.01 -6.27 13.35
C ALA A 599 0.84 -5.67 12.56
N TYR A 600 0.09 -6.53 11.87
CA TYR A 600 -1.25 -6.19 11.42
C TYR A 600 -2.19 -7.39 11.58
N THR A 601 -3.48 -7.08 11.61
CA THR A 601 -4.56 -8.06 11.47
C THR A 601 -5.37 -7.72 10.23
N GLN A 602 -5.65 -8.75 9.44
CA GLN A 602 -6.54 -8.69 8.31
C GLN A 602 -7.93 -9.19 8.71
N TYR A 603 -8.94 -8.38 8.39
CA TYR A 603 -10.34 -8.73 8.55
C TYR A 603 -10.94 -8.91 7.18
N TYR A 604 -11.84 -9.89 7.05
CA TYR A 604 -12.50 -10.21 5.80
C TYR A 604 -13.94 -10.63 6.03
N ILE A 605 -14.74 -10.62 4.97
CA ILE A 605 -16.06 -11.24 4.96
C ILE A 605 -15.94 -12.65 4.37
N PRO A 606 -16.12 -13.72 5.18
CA PRO A 606 -16.14 -15.08 4.66
C PRO A 606 -17.23 -15.29 3.60
N GLU A 607 -16.97 -16.12 2.60
CA GLU A 607 -17.93 -16.44 1.53
C GLU A 607 -19.28 -16.89 2.11
N GLU A 608 -19.25 -17.78 3.10
CA GLU A 608 -20.44 -18.31 3.79
C GLU A 608 -21.27 -17.20 4.47
N GLU A 609 -20.61 -16.19 5.04
CA GLU A 609 -21.28 -15.07 5.70
C GLU A 609 -21.88 -14.09 4.70
N LEU A 610 -21.20 -13.86 3.56
CA LEU A 610 -21.75 -13.06 2.47
C LEU A 610 -22.98 -13.75 1.84
N GLU A 611 -22.90 -15.06 1.61
CA GLU A 611 -24.03 -15.86 1.11
C GLU A 611 -25.21 -15.88 2.10
N ARG A 612 -24.94 -16.01 3.40
CA ARG A 612 -25.96 -15.94 4.46
C ARG A 612 -26.69 -14.60 4.42
N ALA A 613 -25.95 -13.49 4.41
CA ALA A 613 -26.52 -12.14 4.37
C ALA A 613 -27.34 -11.92 3.09
N ASN A 614 -26.83 -12.37 1.94
CA ASN A 614 -27.54 -12.32 0.66
C ASN A 614 -28.86 -13.12 0.68
N LYS A 615 -28.87 -14.30 1.31
CA LYS A 615 -30.07 -15.12 1.47
C LYS A 615 -31.08 -14.45 2.40
N ALA A 616 -30.63 -13.82 3.48
CA ALA A 616 -31.48 -13.06 4.39
C ALA A 616 -32.12 -11.85 3.68
N ALA A 617 -31.31 -11.04 2.99
CA ALA A 617 -31.79 -9.91 2.20
C ALA A 617 -32.85 -10.33 1.17
N ARG A 618 -32.62 -11.44 0.45
CA ARG A 618 -33.57 -11.96 -0.54
C ARG A 618 -34.93 -12.33 0.09
N ARG A 619 -34.97 -12.83 1.32
CA ARG A 619 -36.24 -13.16 2.00
C ARG A 619 -37.02 -11.88 2.33
N VAL A 620 -36.34 -10.89 2.88
CA VAL A 620 -36.93 -9.58 3.25
C VAL A 620 -37.45 -8.87 2.01
N LEU A 621 -36.65 -8.79 0.96
CA LEU A 621 -36.98 -8.10 -0.29
C LEU A 621 -38.07 -8.80 -1.12
N LYS A 622 -38.31 -10.10 -0.90
CA LYS A 622 -39.40 -10.85 -1.54
C LYS A 622 -40.69 -10.85 -0.73
N SER A 623 -40.62 -10.74 0.59
CA SER A 623 -41.81 -10.80 1.46
C SER A 623 -42.57 -9.48 1.51
N SER A 624 -42.09 -8.43 0.87
CA SER A 624 -42.54 -7.08 1.14
C SER A 624 -42.89 -6.29 -0.11
N ASN A 625 -44.15 -5.86 -0.15
CA ASN A 625 -44.65 -4.78 -1.00
C ASN A 625 -44.36 -3.40 -0.35
N GLY A 626 -43.21 -3.25 0.34
CA GLY A 626 -42.78 -2.00 0.99
C GLY A 626 -42.32 -2.10 2.45
N THR A 627 -41.32 -2.93 2.79
CA THR A 627 -40.64 -2.83 4.10
C THR A 627 -39.36 -1.99 4.03
N ASP A 628 -39.06 -1.34 5.15
CA ASP A 628 -37.86 -0.55 5.41
C ASP A 628 -36.56 -1.35 5.13
N PRO A 629 -35.68 -0.88 4.22
CA PRO A 629 -34.35 -1.46 3.98
C PRO A 629 -33.51 -1.65 5.25
N GLY A 630 -33.81 -0.94 6.34
CA GLY A 630 -33.12 -1.04 7.63
C GLY A 630 -33.24 -2.40 8.34
N SER A 631 -34.12 -3.31 7.90
CA SER A 631 -34.25 -4.65 8.51
C SER A 631 -33.33 -5.73 7.91
N ILE A 632 -32.51 -5.39 6.91
CA ILE A 632 -31.62 -6.35 6.25
C ILE A 632 -30.35 -6.54 7.09
N GLU A 633 -30.14 -7.76 7.60
CA GLU A 633 -28.91 -8.10 8.33
C GLU A 633 -27.66 -8.02 7.43
N PRO A 634 -26.62 -7.26 7.82
CA PRO A 634 -25.39 -7.17 7.05
C PRO A 634 -24.53 -8.45 7.13
N PRO A 635 -23.59 -8.62 6.19
CA PRO A 635 -22.56 -9.67 6.30
C PRO A 635 -21.67 -9.44 7.52
N ARG A 636 -21.25 -10.53 8.15
CA ARG A 636 -20.35 -10.48 9.33
C ARG A 636 -18.91 -10.58 8.89
N TRP A 637 -18.08 -9.71 9.46
CA TRP A 637 -16.63 -9.76 9.31
C TRP A 637 -16.02 -10.78 10.27
N SER A 638 -14.85 -11.28 9.92
CA SER A 638 -14.06 -12.20 10.75
C SER A 638 -12.58 -11.87 10.63
N VAL A 639 -11.80 -12.26 11.64
CA VAL A 639 -10.34 -12.24 11.53
C VAL A 639 -9.91 -13.29 10.52
N GLU A 640 -9.24 -12.88 9.45
CA GLU A 640 -8.62 -13.79 8.50
C GLU A 640 -7.33 -14.34 9.08
N TYR A 641 -6.39 -13.44 9.39
CA TYR A 641 -5.14 -13.77 10.05
C TYR A 641 -4.48 -12.53 10.67
N THR A 642 -3.50 -12.77 11.54
CA THR A 642 -2.61 -11.73 12.08
C THR A 642 -1.15 -12.12 11.90
N THR A 643 -0.27 -11.12 11.76
CA THR A 643 1.19 -11.34 11.73
C THR A 643 1.80 -11.55 13.12
N LEU A 644 0.99 -11.49 14.18
CA LEU A 644 1.43 -11.82 15.54
C LEU A 644 1.89 -13.28 15.62
N SER A 645 2.89 -13.54 16.48
CA SER A 645 3.24 -14.92 16.83
C SER A 645 2.07 -15.60 17.56
N THR A 646 1.95 -16.93 17.45
CA THR A 646 0.87 -17.67 18.12
C THR A 646 0.86 -17.46 19.63
N SER A 647 2.04 -17.35 20.24
CA SER A 647 2.18 -17.12 21.68
C SER A 647 1.67 -15.74 22.08
N GLU A 648 2.02 -14.72 21.28
CA GLU A 648 1.60 -13.33 21.51
C GLU A 648 0.09 -13.18 21.35
N ALA A 649 -0.46 -13.68 20.24
CA ALA A 649 -1.90 -13.67 20.00
C ALA A 649 -2.68 -14.39 21.12
N ALA A 650 -2.19 -15.56 21.57
CA ALA A 650 -2.82 -16.28 22.68
C ALA A 650 -2.75 -15.54 24.01
N TYR A 651 -1.63 -14.85 24.27
CA TYR A 651 -1.46 -14.05 25.48
C TYR A 651 -2.44 -12.88 25.49
N ARG A 652 -2.47 -12.08 24.43
CA ARG A 652 -3.37 -10.91 24.32
C ARG A 652 -4.85 -11.30 24.42
N LEU A 653 -5.26 -12.40 23.79
CA LEU A 653 -6.64 -12.90 23.87
C LEU A 653 -7.05 -13.34 25.27
N LEU A 654 -6.12 -13.87 26.07
CA LEU A 654 -6.41 -14.31 27.44
C LEU A 654 -6.32 -13.17 28.44
N GLU A 655 -5.44 -12.19 28.21
CA GLU A 655 -5.32 -10.99 29.04
C GLU A 655 -6.61 -10.17 29.02
N GLN A 656 -7.24 -10.02 27.85
CA GLN A 656 -8.54 -9.36 27.69
C GLN A 656 -9.67 -9.98 28.53
N GLN A 657 -9.52 -11.23 28.96
CA GLN A 657 -10.52 -11.95 29.76
C GLN A 657 -10.22 -11.94 31.26
N SER A 658 -9.08 -11.36 31.66
CA SER A 658 -8.69 -11.33 33.06
C SER A 658 -9.59 -10.35 33.83
N PRO A 659 -10.27 -10.79 34.92
CA PRO A 659 -11.08 -9.87 35.75
C PRO A 659 -10.23 -8.80 36.46
N PHE A 660 -8.90 -8.95 36.49
CA PHE A 660 -7.96 -7.97 37.02
C PHE A 660 -7.44 -6.97 35.98
N ALA A 661 -7.85 -7.07 34.71
CA ALA A 661 -7.45 -6.13 33.65
C ALA A 661 -7.94 -4.68 33.88
N GLY A 662 -8.75 -4.45 34.93
CA GLY A 662 -9.27 -3.13 35.31
C GLY A 662 -8.83 -2.61 36.70
N ALA A 663 -7.92 -3.27 37.43
CA ALA A 663 -7.70 -2.94 38.85
C ALA A 663 -6.58 -1.92 39.15
N ASP A 664 -5.65 -1.63 38.22
CA ASP A 664 -4.43 -0.85 38.56
C ASP A 664 -4.14 0.40 37.70
N ASN A 665 -5.10 0.93 36.94
CA ASN A 665 -4.89 2.21 36.25
C ASN A 665 -6.20 3.00 36.07
N GLN A 666 -6.41 4.02 36.92
CA GLN A 666 -7.60 4.88 36.96
C GLN A 666 -7.81 5.81 35.73
N ASN A 667 -7.21 5.50 34.56
CA ASN A 667 -7.24 6.37 33.39
C ASN A 667 -7.56 5.68 32.04
N ARG A 668 -8.22 4.50 32.03
CA ARG A 668 -8.68 3.87 30.78
C ARG A 668 -10.20 3.96 30.58
N SER A 669 -10.57 4.48 29.40
CA SER A 669 -11.91 4.48 28.80
C SER A 669 -12.45 3.03 28.64
N PRO A 670 -13.77 2.80 28.66
CA PRO A 670 -14.36 1.46 28.61
C PRO A 670 -14.26 0.87 27.19
N SER A 671 -13.15 0.21 26.86
CA SER A 671 -13.11 -0.79 25.77
C SER A 671 -12.13 -1.90 26.13
N SER A 672 -12.65 -2.99 26.70
CA SER A 672 -11.91 -4.16 27.21
C SER A 672 -11.46 -5.15 26.13
N HIS A 673 -11.22 -4.70 24.89
CA HIS A 673 -10.89 -5.58 23.76
C HIS A 673 -9.66 -5.07 23.01
N ASP A 674 -8.84 -5.99 22.50
CA ASP A 674 -7.72 -5.67 21.60
C ASP A 674 -8.31 -5.46 20.19
N PRO A 675 -8.24 -4.25 19.61
CA PRO A 675 -8.76 -4.00 18.27
C PRO A 675 -7.93 -4.69 17.17
N LEU A 676 -6.78 -5.29 17.46
CA LEU A 676 -6.15 -6.25 16.53
C LEU A 676 -6.76 -7.64 16.58
N LEU A 677 -7.33 -8.05 17.72
CA LEU A 677 -7.86 -9.41 17.94
C LEU A 677 -9.14 -9.32 18.76
N ILE A 678 -10.19 -8.84 18.10
CA ILE A 678 -11.52 -8.64 18.67
C ILE A 678 -12.15 -10.02 18.90
N PRO A 679 -12.40 -10.45 20.16
CA PRO A 679 -12.84 -11.81 20.44
C PRO A 679 -14.13 -12.22 19.72
N GLY A 680 -15.08 -11.28 19.55
CA GLY A 680 -16.34 -11.52 18.85
C GLY A 680 -16.21 -11.74 17.33
N LEU A 681 -15.05 -11.43 16.74
CA LEU A 681 -14.77 -11.60 15.32
C LEU A 681 -13.88 -12.82 15.03
N LEU A 682 -13.54 -13.62 16.05
CA LEU A 682 -12.79 -14.86 15.88
C LEU A 682 -13.70 -16.01 15.44
N PRO A 683 -13.19 -17.09 14.83
CA PRO A 683 -14.01 -18.26 14.53
C PRO A 683 -14.64 -18.89 15.79
N PRO A 684 -15.89 -19.42 15.70
CA PRO A 684 -16.62 -19.96 16.86
C PRO A 684 -15.85 -20.99 17.72
N PRO A 685 -15.05 -21.92 17.17
CA PRO A 685 -14.26 -22.85 17.98
C PRO A 685 -13.30 -22.15 18.95
N LEU A 686 -12.74 -21.01 18.53
CA LEU A 686 -11.84 -20.22 19.37
C LEU A 686 -12.63 -19.38 20.38
N GLN A 687 -13.76 -18.79 19.97
CA GLN A 687 -14.66 -18.07 20.89
C GLN A 687 -15.13 -18.96 22.05
N ASN A 688 -15.60 -20.17 21.72
CA ASN A 688 -16.05 -21.14 22.72
C ASN A 688 -14.93 -21.55 23.68
N LEU A 689 -13.71 -21.73 23.17
CA LEU A 689 -12.55 -22.04 23.98
C LEU A 689 -12.17 -20.87 24.91
N LEU A 690 -12.25 -19.65 24.40
CA LEU A 690 -12.02 -18.42 25.15
C LEU A 690 -13.09 -18.25 26.25
N ALA A 691 -14.34 -18.65 26.03
CA ALA A 691 -15.39 -18.60 27.04
C ALA A 691 -15.20 -19.61 28.20
N THR A 692 -14.34 -20.63 28.05
CA THR A 692 -14.08 -21.61 29.13
C THR A 692 -13.38 -20.98 30.34
N PRO A 693 -13.61 -21.49 31.57
CA PRO A 693 -12.95 -20.96 32.77
C PRO A 693 -11.42 -21.08 32.70
N PRO A 694 -10.68 -20.20 33.40
CA PRO A 694 -9.22 -20.24 33.45
C PRO A 694 -8.70 -21.62 33.89
N SER A 695 -7.67 -22.12 33.20
CA SER A 695 -7.00 -23.37 33.56
C SER A 695 -5.53 -23.30 33.11
N ALA A 696 -4.64 -24.04 33.78
CA ALA A 696 -3.22 -24.10 33.42
C ALA A 696 -3.00 -24.52 31.95
N ALA A 697 -3.91 -25.31 31.38
CA ALA A 697 -3.86 -25.75 29.98
C ALA A 697 -4.48 -24.75 28.98
N LYS A 698 -5.24 -23.72 29.43
CA LYS A 698 -6.01 -22.84 28.53
C LYS A 698 -5.12 -22.15 27.51
N PHE A 699 -3.97 -21.61 27.93
CA PHE A 699 -2.98 -20.98 27.04
C PHE A 699 -2.52 -21.93 25.91
N HIS A 700 -2.15 -23.15 26.25
CA HIS A 700 -1.73 -24.15 25.25
C HIS A 700 -2.87 -24.57 24.32
N ARG A 701 -4.10 -24.68 24.83
CA ARG A 701 -5.28 -24.97 23.99
C ARG A 701 -5.57 -23.84 23.01
N VAL A 702 -5.51 -22.58 23.47
CA VAL A 702 -5.71 -21.39 22.62
C VAL A 702 -4.65 -21.34 21.52
N ARG A 703 -3.37 -21.51 21.87
CA ARG A 703 -2.28 -21.59 20.88
C ARG A 703 -2.49 -22.70 19.85
N ARG A 704 -2.90 -23.89 20.29
CA ARG A 704 -3.18 -25.01 19.38
C ARG A 704 -4.35 -24.70 18.45
N MET A 705 -5.38 -24.01 18.96
CA MET A 705 -6.54 -23.62 18.16
C MET A 705 -6.20 -22.53 17.13
N LEU A 706 -5.45 -21.49 17.52
CA LEU A 706 -4.95 -20.46 16.61
C LEU A 706 -4.18 -21.07 15.42
N ASN A 707 -3.29 -22.02 15.69
CA ASN A 707 -2.56 -22.74 14.64
C ASN A 707 -3.47 -23.64 13.79
N LYS A 708 -4.43 -24.32 14.41
CA LYS A 708 -5.35 -25.22 13.70
C LYS A 708 -6.25 -24.45 12.72
N LEU A 709 -6.63 -23.23 13.09
CA LEU A 709 -7.45 -22.32 12.29
C LEU A 709 -6.62 -21.44 11.34
N ASP A 710 -5.29 -21.63 11.31
CA ASP A 710 -4.34 -20.84 10.50
C ASP A 710 -4.42 -19.31 10.69
N LEU A 711 -4.82 -18.85 11.89
CA LEU A 711 -4.96 -17.41 12.21
C LEU A 711 -3.61 -16.71 12.47
N THR A 712 -2.54 -17.48 12.66
CA THR A 712 -1.16 -16.98 12.83
C THR A 712 -0.22 -17.70 11.85
N PRO A 713 -0.40 -17.50 10.53
CA PRO A 713 0.24 -18.32 9.50
C PRO A 713 1.76 -18.13 9.44
N TYR A 714 2.26 -16.99 9.93
CA TYR A 714 3.69 -16.65 9.93
C TYR A 714 4.38 -16.90 11.28
N ASN A 715 3.75 -17.70 12.15
CA ASN A 715 4.31 -18.01 13.46
C ASN A 715 5.72 -18.61 13.37
N GLY A 716 6.65 -18.03 14.13
CA GLY A 716 8.06 -18.43 14.16
C GLY A 716 8.92 -17.77 13.09
N VAL A 717 8.36 -16.88 12.27
CA VAL A 717 9.11 -16.09 11.27
C VAL A 717 8.84 -14.60 11.40
N LEU A 718 7.59 -14.22 11.68
CA LEU A 718 7.23 -12.85 12.05
C LEU A 718 6.95 -12.74 13.54
N SER A 719 7.30 -11.59 14.12
CA SER A 719 7.12 -11.29 15.53
C SER A 719 7.00 -9.79 15.76
N ALA A 720 5.97 -9.36 16.51
CA ALA A 720 5.82 -7.97 16.92
C ALA A 720 7.00 -7.45 17.76
N ARG A 721 7.76 -8.32 18.42
CA ARG A 721 8.95 -7.90 19.16
C ARG A 721 10.07 -7.43 18.23
N GLU A 722 10.29 -8.14 17.12
CA GLU A 722 11.29 -7.79 16.10
C GLU A 722 10.80 -6.65 15.21
N GLY A 723 9.49 -6.47 15.10
CA GLY A 723 8.86 -5.56 14.16
C GLY A 723 8.80 -6.14 12.74
N LEU A 724 8.05 -5.49 11.88
CA LEU A 724 7.91 -5.85 10.46
C LEU A 724 9.04 -5.20 9.64
N THR A 725 10.28 -5.56 9.98
CA THR A 725 11.50 -5.06 9.34
C THR A 725 11.74 -5.70 7.97
N VAL A 726 12.67 -5.13 7.19
CA VAL A 726 13.17 -5.70 5.93
C VAL A 726 13.62 -7.14 6.13
N GLY A 727 14.42 -7.39 7.16
CA GLY A 727 14.91 -8.74 7.49
C GLY A 727 13.76 -9.71 7.77
N ALA A 728 12.77 -9.29 8.57
CA ALA A 728 11.61 -10.11 8.89
C ALA A 728 10.78 -10.46 7.63
N TRP A 729 10.55 -9.48 6.75
CA TRP A 729 9.82 -9.71 5.50
C TRP A 729 10.57 -10.61 4.52
N ILE A 730 11.88 -10.45 4.38
CA ILE A 730 12.70 -11.31 3.52
C ILE A 730 12.73 -12.75 4.05
N ASP A 731 12.82 -12.92 5.37
CA ASP A 731 12.76 -14.25 5.98
C ASP A 731 11.38 -14.89 5.84
N MET A 732 10.29 -14.12 5.95
CA MET A 732 8.94 -14.57 5.62
C MET A 732 8.86 -15.04 4.17
N ALA A 733 9.25 -14.20 3.21
CA ALA A 733 9.21 -14.50 1.79
C ALA A 733 9.97 -15.80 1.45
N LYS A 734 11.18 -15.96 2.02
CA LYS A 734 11.98 -17.17 1.86
C LYS A 734 11.41 -18.39 2.58
N TRP A 735 10.80 -18.19 3.74
CA TRP A 735 10.15 -19.27 4.48
C TRP A 735 8.94 -19.83 3.73
N VAL A 736 8.18 -18.95 3.07
CA VAL A 736 7.05 -19.32 2.20
C VAL A 736 7.55 -20.02 0.93
N SER A 737 8.63 -19.55 0.30
CA SER A 737 9.18 -20.13 -0.94
C SER A 737 10.03 -21.40 -0.73
N LYS A 738 10.45 -21.70 0.50
CA LYS A 738 11.28 -22.87 0.82
C LYS A 738 10.53 -24.18 0.50
N LYS A 739 11.22 -25.08 -0.23
CA LYS A 739 10.69 -26.36 -0.74
C LYS A 739 9.75 -27.09 0.22
N GLY A 740 8.51 -27.25 -0.23
CA GLY A 740 7.40 -27.91 0.44
C GLY A 740 6.09 -27.24 0.04
N ALA A 741 5.45 -27.73 -1.03
CA ALA A 741 4.35 -27.05 -1.74
C ALA A 741 3.26 -26.45 -0.83
N LYS A 742 3.03 -27.03 0.37
CA LYS A 742 2.01 -26.60 1.32
C LYS A 742 2.13 -25.14 1.81
N ARG A 743 3.32 -24.58 1.98
CA ARG A 743 3.48 -23.20 2.51
C ARG A 743 3.21 -22.15 1.45
N TRP A 744 3.80 -22.33 0.28
CA TRP A 744 3.49 -21.52 -0.89
C TRP A 744 2.00 -21.59 -1.21
N GLU A 745 1.42 -22.80 -1.17
CA GLU A 745 -0.01 -22.98 -1.43
C GLU A 745 -0.90 -22.24 -0.42
N GLY A 746 -0.60 -22.33 0.88
CA GLY A 746 -1.35 -21.58 1.90
C GLY A 746 -1.18 -20.06 1.75
N PHE A 747 0.02 -19.59 1.41
CA PHE A 747 0.25 -18.17 1.11
C PHE A 747 -0.53 -17.74 -0.12
N ARG A 748 -0.47 -18.51 -1.21
CA ARG A 748 -1.20 -18.27 -2.46
C ARG A 748 -2.71 -18.18 -2.24
N GLN A 749 -3.25 -19.09 -1.45
CA GLN A 749 -4.66 -19.04 -1.05
C GLN A 749 -4.96 -17.73 -0.33
N ARG A 750 -4.14 -17.34 0.67
CA ARG A 750 -4.25 -16.06 1.39
C ARG A 750 -4.14 -14.82 0.52
N MET A 751 -3.30 -14.84 -0.51
CA MET A 751 -3.14 -13.67 -1.38
C MET A 751 -4.43 -13.29 -2.11
N GLY A 752 -5.29 -14.26 -2.41
CA GLY A 752 -6.51 -14.03 -3.19
C GLY A 752 -7.74 -14.72 -2.60
N VAL A 753 -7.83 -14.89 -1.27
CA VAL A 753 -8.95 -15.66 -0.68
C VAL A 753 -10.25 -14.97 -1.08
N GLY A 754 -11.14 -15.54 -1.88
CA GLY A 754 -11.11 -16.88 -2.42
C GLY A 754 -11.61 -16.93 -3.84
N SER A 755 -10.71 -16.95 -4.82
CA SER A 755 -11.04 -17.65 -6.06
C SER A 755 -10.83 -19.14 -5.86
N GLY A 756 -11.91 -19.92 -5.73
CA GLY A 756 -11.88 -21.39 -5.77
C GLY A 756 -11.32 -22.00 -7.07
N GLU A 757 -10.69 -21.19 -7.91
CA GLU A 757 -10.05 -21.55 -9.19
C GLU A 757 -8.57 -21.10 -9.31
N LEU A 758 -7.97 -20.46 -8.30
CA LEU A 758 -6.51 -20.25 -8.33
C LEU A 758 -5.77 -21.54 -8.00
#